data_AF-A0A2W4VRD3-F1
#
_entry.id   AF-A0A2W4VRD3-F1
#
_cell.length_a   1.000
_cell.length_b   1.000
_cell.length_c   1.000
_cell.angle_alpha   90.00
_cell.angle_beta   90.00
_cell.angle_gamma   90.00
#
_symmetry.space_group_name_H-M   'P 1'
#
loop_
_entity.id
_entity.type
_entity.pdbx_description
1 polymer ?
#
loop_
_entity_poly.entity_id
_entity_poly.type
_entity_poly.pdbx_seq_one_letter_code
_entity_poly.pdbx_strand_id
1 'polypeptide(L)'
;MSTGRLIIQLGIAAYILFTLLPDSSTQMVAFPWVLLWQFGLLCFAIAGLLNLWRREKPFYLLGNGLDWAIGAGLVTLCLSTMFSQFPNQSMWYSLTAFGYFIALYVTNNFLHNTELPPRVEAQSARKSAILPILRFQGLLGIAVIIESLVLWTTQTWLPQLAQFAKLNQWGLNLTYDFSDLQSRNWAPMGHQNYIAGFLTIVLPIFCSLAIADKGIWRSLWLTAMGLGLIDLYTTSSRGGFLGLGAIVLYAIIVALFQKGSRGLVILVGSGAIALFGLLIATNNRLRSLVAGLISSLSNPTQGSGELLFRTIAADVGWRIGLEHWLFGAGAGSAVMLYQQYRPQWAGREAELLFQLHSTPVHLWAELGIGAVITFVFLLVAIASLCIKLHKSPSWLAHPQDRIITYGLFGSLLGYGMLAITDYQLDVPAIVGSLVIVFACLAYLGQKHTNEWITLGYYKQPRFWLAMLFTIYLGAAIAWLVPVNTAWQASSVGFIYLSRAKSDLAAAKPEYLPEAIATIDKFQDRLKFANQLAPWEPYYPYQLGWNLADLAVSYPNLPQSQAWQEEGLKWIKTAIVINPNNEAGYNAAAWLSLQQGSQSSAQEAETYFRRGLELVPLKRSLSFGLGVSLLRQGKTTEAIAAMTAEVINDPIFITSPIWLDPAFQSLYPRVVANLDRFYSGNPNKALNLASLRWWIGKPNAIAELKQTANPSAMLLANAINNDTNALQSVKQNPQTPLEMAISAWLNPNLREKLLERAYVFATNSLPDLRSAAIVSAMRDRMNQSNNFDDWVRQPLPANSPLVINYRRARLGFSIVSRHLDGVVPLDFFNVRDRAEISLFLKNLFS
;
A
#
# COMPACT_ATOMS: atom_id res chain seq x y z
N MET A 1 -15.64 31.18 32.69
CA MET A 1 -15.82 29.97 31.84
C MET A 1 -14.46 29.49 31.32
N SER A 2 -14.13 28.20 31.46
CA SER A 2 -12.83 27.55 31.20
C SER A 2 -12.54 27.25 29.69
N THR A 3 -12.81 28.24 28.84
CA THR A 3 -13.38 28.20 27.48
C THR A 3 -12.65 27.51 26.31
N GLY A 4 -11.58 26.73 26.47
CA GLY A 4 -10.94 26.06 25.31
C GLY A 4 -9.88 24.99 25.60
N ARG A 5 -9.47 24.83 26.86
CA ARG A 5 -8.50 23.79 27.25
C ARG A 5 -9.07 22.38 27.08
N LEU A 6 -10.34 22.17 27.40
CA LEU A 6 -11.01 20.88 27.23
C LEU A 6 -11.00 20.44 25.75
N ILE A 7 -11.29 21.35 24.83
CA ILE A 7 -11.30 21.05 23.39
C ILE A 7 -9.91 20.62 22.91
N ILE A 8 -8.85 21.32 23.34
CA ILE A 8 -7.46 20.93 23.02
C ILE A 8 -7.14 19.54 23.61
N GLN A 9 -7.55 19.27 24.85
CA GLN A 9 -7.34 17.96 25.48
C GLN A 9 -8.06 16.83 24.74
N LEU A 10 -9.27 17.08 24.23
CA LEU A 10 -9.98 16.12 23.37
C LEU A 10 -9.24 15.89 22.05
N GLY A 11 -8.72 16.95 21.42
CA GLY A 11 -7.89 16.82 20.22
C GLY A 11 -6.61 16.00 20.46
N ILE A 12 -5.94 16.23 21.59
CA ILE A 12 -4.76 15.45 22.01
C ILE A 12 -5.15 14.00 22.29
N ALA A 13 -6.26 13.75 22.98
CA ALA A 13 -6.74 12.39 23.26
C ALA A 13 -7.02 11.63 21.96
N ALA A 14 -7.68 12.26 20.99
CA ALA A 14 -7.91 11.68 19.67
C ALA A 14 -6.59 11.36 18.95
N TYR A 15 -5.60 12.26 19.01
CA TYR A 15 -4.26 12.03 18.45
C TYR A 15 -3.53 10.84 19.10
N ILE A 16 -3.56 10.73 20.43
CA ILE A 16 -2.97 9.60 21.17
C ILE A 16 -3.65 8.29 20.77
N LEU A 17 -4.98 8.25 20.86
CA LEU A 17 -5.77 7.06 20.56
C LEU A 17 -5.53 6.59 19.13
N PHE A 18 -5.49 7.51 18.17
CA PHE A 18 -5.26 7.16 16.77
C PHE A 18 -3.81 6.72 16.51
N THR A 19 -2.83 7.34 17.18
CA THR A 19 -1.40 6.97 17.05
C THR A 19 -1.12 5.55 17.56
N LEU A 20 -1.81 5.15 18.62
CA LEU A 20 -1.73 3.83 19.26
C LEU A 20 -2.82 2.86 18.76
N LEU A 21 -3.57 3.22 17.72
CA LEU A 21 -4.59 2.33 17.17
C LEU A 21 -3.88 1.27 16.31
N PRO A 22 -4.08 -0.04 16.56
CA PRO A 22 -3.58 -1.08 15.66
C PRO A 22 -4.13 -0.91 14.24
N ASP A 23 -3.24 -1.08 13.27
CA ASP A 23 -3.47 -0.80 11.86
C ASP A 23 -3.91 0.65 11.58
N SER A 24 -3.42 1.64 12.32
CA SER A 24 -3.94 3.02 12.24
C SER A 24 -3.96 3.62 10.83
N SER A 25 -2.99 3.33 9.95
CA SER A 25 -3.04 3.82 8.55
C SER A 25 -4.20 3.24 7.75
N THR A 26 -4.57 2.01 8.05
CA THR A 26 -5.67 1.26 7.44
C THR A 26 -6.99 1.73 8.05
N GLN A 27 -7.05 1.84 9.38
CA GLN A 27 -8.24 2.34 10.10
C GLN A 27 -8.59 3.79 9.75
N MET A 28 -7.62 4.60 9.30
CA MET A 28 -7.88 5.97 8.84
C MET A 28 -8.93 6.04 7.73
N VAL A 29 -9.03 4.98 6.94
CA VAL A 29 -9.94 4.84 5.79
C VAL A 29 -11.00 3.74 6.04
N ALA A 30 -11.39 3.57 7.31
CA ALA A 30 -12.46 2.66 7.73
C ALA A 30 -13.48 3.38 8.62
N PHE A 31 -14.77 3.03 8.51
CA PHE A 31 -15.80 3.53 9.41
C PHE A 31 -15.90 2.62 10.66
N PRO A 32 -16.10 3.16 11.89
CA PRO A 32 -16.24 4.57 12.26
C PRO A 32 -14.90 5.27 12.56
N TRP A 33 -13.77 4.60 12.40
CA TRP A 33 -12.45 5.08 12.82
C TRP A 33 -11.98 6.36 12.11
N VAL A 34 -12.42 6.58 10.86
CA VAL A 34 -12.22 7.84 10.14
C VAL A 34 -12.71 9.06 10.95
N LEU A 35 -13.77 8.90 11.74
CA LEU A 35 -14.32 9.98 12.56
C LEU A 35 -13.38 10.39 13.69
N LEU A 36 -12.52 9.49 14.18
CA LEU A 36 -11.65 9.75 15.32
C LEU A 36 -10.60 10.82 15.00
N TRP A 37 -9.88 10.68 13.88
CA TRP A 37 -8.87 11.67 13.50
C TRP A 37 -9.52 12.96 12.97
N GLN A 38 -10.66 12.89 12.28
CA GLN A 38 -11.43 14.07 11.87
C GLN A 38 -11.92 14.87 13.08
N PHE A 39 -12.43 14.19 14.11
CA PHE A 39 -12.82 14.81 15.38
C PHE A 39 -11.63 15.48 16.08
N GLY A 40 -10.46 14.85 16.07
CA GLY A 40 -9.23 15.43 16.60
C GLY A 40 -8.86 16.74 15.90
N LEU A 41 -8.86 16.75 14.56
CA LEU A 41 -8.60 17.96 13.78
C LEU A 41 -9.66 19.03 13.97
N LEU A 42 -10.94 18.65 14.06
CA LEU A 42 -12.04 19.56 14.35
C LEU A 42 -11.88 20.23 15.72
N CYS A 43 -11.43 19.48 16.74
CA CYS A 43 -11.11 20.05 18.04
C CYS A 43 -10.03 21.12 17.93
N PHE A 44 -8.93 20.84 17.23
CA PHE A 44 -7.88 21.84 17.00
C PHE A 44 -8.40 23.04 16.21
N ALA A 45 -9.25 22.83 15.21
CA ALA A 45 -9.86 23.91 14.44
C ALA A 45 -10.72 24.84 15.32
N ILE A 46 -11.61 24.28 16.14
CA ILE A 46 -12.43 25.05 17.08
C ILE A 46 -11.54 25.78 18.09
N ALA A 47 -10.51 25.13 18.62
CA ALA A 47 -9.56 25.76 19.55
C ALA A 47 -8.83 26.95 18.91
N GLY A 48 -8.37 26.80 17.66
CA GLY A 48 -7.76 27.87 16.88
C GLY A 48 -8.72 29.04 16.67
N LEU A 49 -9.99 28.75 16.38
CA LEU A 49 -11.02 29.75 16.14
C LEU A 49 -11.31 30.55 17.40
N LEU A 50 -11.46 29.85 18.53
CA LEU A 50 -11.65 30.48 19.83
C LEU A 50 -10.44 31.36 20.21
N ASN A 51 -9.22 30.92 19.91
CA ASN A 51 -8.02 31.73 20.12
C ASN A 51 -8.02 32.99 19.24
N LEU A 52 -8.48 32.92 17.99
CA LEU A 52 -8.58 34.07 17.12
C LEU A 52 -9.65 35.08 17.59
N TRP A 53 -10.82 34.62 18.06
CA TRP A 53 -11.88 35.51 18.55
C TRP A 53 -11.56 36.20 19.89
N ARG A 54 -10.69 35.61 20.74
CA ARG A 54 -10.31 36.17 22.05
C ARG A 54 -9.32 37.32 21.96
N ARG A 55 -9.83 38.52 21.70
CA ARG A 55 -9.01 39.74 21.50
C ARG A 55 -8.11 40.12 22.68
N GLU A 56 -8.41 39.66 23.89
CA GLU A 56 -7.66 39.98 25.12
C GLU A 56 -6.26 39.34 25.19
N LYS A 57 -6.02 38.25 24.46
CA LYS A 57 -4.71 37.57 24.42
C LYS A 57 -4.05 37.73 23.06
N PRO A 58 -2.72 37.91 22.97
CA PRO A 58 -2.01 37.93 21.69
C PRO A 58 -2.17 36.58 20.98
N PHE A 59 -2.32 36.62 19.66
CA PHE A 59 -2.24 35.45 18.79
C PHE A 59 -0.89 35.50 18.07
N TYR A 60 -0.05 34.51 18.31
CA TYR A 60 1.30 34.39 17.77
C TYR A 60 1.27 33.70 16.41
N LEU A 61 1.90 34.32 15.42
CA LEU A 61 2.23 33.69 14.14
C LEU A 61 3.45 32.77 14.31
N LEU A 62 3.91 32.09 13.26
CA LEU A 62 5.07 31.17 13.34
C LEU A 62 6.42 31.89 13.26
N GLY A 63 6.48 33.04 12.59
CA GLY A 63 7.70 33.84 12.44
C GLY A 63 8.77 33.18 11.58
N ASN A 64 9.92 33.85 11.44
CA ASN A 64 11.11 33.33 10.74
C ASN A 64 10.86 32.81 9.31
N GLY A 65 9.82 33.30 8.62
CA GLY A 65 9.45 32.88 7.27
C GLY A 65 8.55 31.64 7.17
N LEU A 66 8.25 30.97 8.29
CA LEU A 66 7.39 29.78 8.29
C LEU A 66 5.94 30.09 7.89
N ASP A 67 5.43 31.29 8.22
CA ASP A 67 4.09 31.72 7.79
C ASP A 67 3.96 31.81 6.26
N TRP A 68 5.06 32.14 5.54
CA TRP A 68 5.05 32.16 4.07
C TRP A 68 4.95 30.77 3.48
N ALA A 69 5.60 29.77 4.09
CA ALA A 69 5.47 28.38 3.68
C ALA A 69 4.02 27.89 3.87
N ILE A 70 3.38 28.22 5.00
CA ILE A 70 1.97 27.85 5.23
C ILE A 70 1.04 28.60 4.29
N GLY A 71 1.25 29.90 4.08
CA GLY A 71 0.47 30.69 3.12
C GLY A 71 0.56 30.17 1.69
N ALA A 72 1.77 29.82 1.24
CA ALA A 72 1.99 29.20 -0.07
C ALA A 72 1.31 27.83 -0.18
N GLY A 73 1.38 27.01 0.88
CA GLY A 73 0.69 25.72 0.95
C GLY A 73 -0.83 25.86 0.89
N LEU A 74 -1.41 26.83 1.61
CA LEU A 74 -2.84 27.14 1.57
C LEU A 74 -3.30 27.51 0.16
N VAL A 75 -2.61 28.46 -0.48
CA VAL A 75 -2.93 28.89 -1.85
C VAL A 75 -2.79 27.74 -2.83
N THR A 76 -1.72 26.95 -2.70
CA THR A 76 -1.47 25.78 -3.55
C THR A 76 -2.61 24.75 -3.44
N LEU A 77 -3.01 24.37 -2.22
CA LEU A 77 -4.08 23.40 -2.01
C LEU A 77 -5.44 23.91 -2.52
N CYS A 78 -5.75 25.20 -2.34
CA CYS A 78 -6.96 25.81 -2.87
C CYS A 78 -6.98 25.78 -4.41
N LEU A 79 -5.91 26.26 -5.06
CA LEU A 79 -5.82 26.28 -6.52
C LEU A 79 -5.85 24.87 -7.09
N SER A 80 -5.09 23.95 -6.50
CA SER A 80 -5.06 22.55 -6.90
C SER A 80 -6.44 21.89 -6.80
N THR A 81 -7.19 22.16 -5.73
CA THR A 81 -8.57 21.66 -5.58
C THR A 81 -9.52 22.27 -6.60
N MET A 82 -9.41 23.56 -6.89
CA MET A 82 -10.26 24.25 -7.85
C MET A 82 -10.08 23.74 -9.29
N PHE A 83 -8.86 23.35 -9.66
CA PHE A 83 -8.52 22.90 -11.02
C PHE A 83 -8.38 21.37 -11.15
N SER A 84 -8.66 20.61 -10.09
CA SER A 84 -8.59 19.15 -10.10
C SER A 84 -9.69 18.53 -10.95
N GLN A 85 -9.38 17.42 -11.62
CA GLN A 85 -10.38 16.52 -12.23
C GLN A 85 -11.30 15.89 -11.17
N PHE A 86 -10.82 15.70 -9.94
CA PHE A 86 -11.54 15.09 -8.82
C PHE A 86 -11.63 16.07 -7.64
N PRO A 87 -12.38 17.18 -7.78
CA PRO A 87 -12.35 18.29 -6.82
C PRO A 87 -12.86 17.89 -5.43
N ASN A 88 -13.82 16.97 -5.33
CA ASN A 88 -14.32 16.49 -4.03
C ASN A 88 -13.29 15.64 -3.29
N GLN A 89 -12.52 14.82 -4.02
CA GLN A 89 -11.40 14.07 -3.44
C GLN A 89 -10.33 15.06 -2.95
N SER A 90 -9.95 16.02 -3.81
CA SER A 90 -8.99 17.07 -3.45
C SER A 90 -9.43 17.92 -2.26
N MET A 91 -10.72 18.19 -2.13
CA MET A 91 -11.29 18.89 -0.98
C MET A 91 -11.03 18.11 0.32
N TRP A 92 -11.28 16.80 0.34
CA TRP A 92 -11.09 15.98 1.54
C TRP A 92 -9.64 16.02 2.06
N TYR A 93 -8.65 15.89 1.16
CA TYR A 93 -7.23 16.01 1.51
C TYR A 93 -6.84 17.42 1.92
N SER A 94 -7.35 18.43 1.22
CA SER A 94 -7.07 19.82 1.53
C SER A 94 -7.62 20.21 2.90
N LEU A 95 -8.84 19.78 3.25
CA LEU A 95 -9.41 19.97 4.58
C LEU A 95 -8.55 19.32 5.67
N THR A 96 -8.02 18.12 5.39
CA THR A 96 -7.10 17.42 6.30
C THR A 96 -5.80 18.20 6.51
N ALA A 97 -5.17 18.67 5.42
CA ALA A 97 -3.96 19.49 5.47
C ALA A 97 -4.19 20.83 6.20
N PHE A 98 -5.32 21.50 5.94
CA PHE A 98 -5.72 22.72 6.64
C PHE A 98 -5.90 22.48 8.13
N GLY A 99 -6.49 21.34 8.52
CA GLY A 99 -6.56 20.90 9.92
C GLY A 99 -5.18 20.83 10.58
N TYR A 100 -4.18 20.25 9.90
CA TYR A 100 -2.81 20.19 10.42
C TYR A 100 -2.11 21.56 10.47
N PHE A 101 -2.34 22.44 9.49
CA PHE A 101 -1.85 23.82 9.57
C PHE A 101 -2.44 24.55 10.78
N ILE A 102 -3.74 24.38 11.05
CA ILE A 102 -4.37 24.97 12.22
C ILE A 102 -3.80 24.36 13.51
N ALA A 103 -3.60 23.04 13.57
CA ALA A 103 -2.99 22.38 14.71
C ALA A 103 -1.56 22.91 15.00
N LEU A 104 -0.78 23.23 13.96
CA LEU A 104 0.51 23.89 14.08
C LEU A 104 0.41 25.27 14.75
N TYR A 105 -0.50 26.13 14.30
CA TYR A 105 -0.73 27.44 14.94
C TYR A 105 -1.24 27.30 16.37
N VAL A 106 -2.14 26.35 16.66
CA VAL A 106 -2.66 26.09 18.00
C VAL A 106 -1.53 25.64 18.94
N THR A 107 -0.68 24.73 18.49
CA THR A 107 0.46 24.22 19.26
C THR A 107 1.49 25.34 19.51
N ASN A 108 1.80 26.15 18.50
CA ASN A 108 2.68 27.32 18.65
C ASN A 108 2.12 28.34 19.66
N ASN A 109 0.82 28.64 19.60
CA ASN A 109 0.18 29.56 20.54
C ASN A 109 0.09 28.97 21.95
N PHE A 110 -0.04 27.65 22.09
CA PHE A 110 0.00 26.99 23.38
C PHE A 110 1.37 27.15 24.05
N LEU A 111 2.47 27.01 23.30
CA LEU A 111 3.83 27.24 23.79
C LEU A 111 4.01 28.68 24.32
N HIS A 112 3.58 29.69 23.57
CA HIS A 112 3.74 31.10 23.96
C HIS A 112 2.83 31.54 25.13
N ASN A 113 1.63 30.96 25.27
CA ASN A 113 0.70 31.32 26.35
C ASN A 113 1.12 30.83 27.75
N THR A 114 2.16 30.00 27.83
CA THR A 114 2.78 29.58 29.10
C THR A 114 3.82 30.58 29.61
N GLU A 115 4.21 31.57 28.81
CA GLU A 115 5.10 32.67 29.19
C GLU A 115 4.29 33.95 29.51
N LEU A 116 4.44 34.48 30.73
CA LEU A 116 3.89 35.78 31.12
C LEU A 116 4.61 36.93 30.37
N PRO A 117 3.92 38.06 30.07
CA PRO A 117 4.50 39.18 29.33
C PRO A 117 5.67 39.87 30.08
N PRO A 118 6.54 40.63 29.37
CA PRO A 118 7.90 40.97 29.80
C PRO A 118 8.01 42.09 30.86
N ARG A 119 6.98 42.36 31.65
CA ARG A 119 6.98 43.51 32.58
C ARG A 119 7.26 43.17 34.04
N VAL A 120 7.58 41.92 34.38
CA VAL A 120 7.94 41.53 35.75
C VAL A 120 9.15 40.59 35.74
N GLU A 121 10.29 41.17 36.12
CA GLU A 121 11.39 40.60 36.93
C GLU A 121 12.41 39.60 36.33
N ALA A 122 13.67 40.04 36.46
CA ALA A 122 14.83 39.39 37.10
C ALA A 122 14.98 37.85 37.08
N GLN A 123 15.98 37.40 36.31
CA GLN A 123 17.08 36.50 36.73
C GLN A 123 16.81 35.13 37.42
N SER A 124 15.60 34.57 37.42
CA SER A 124 15.39 33.17 37.83
C SER A 124 15.20 32.23 36.63
N ALA A 125 15.94 31.11 36.64
CA ALA A 125 15.94 30.06 35.62
C ALA A 125 14.55 29.42 35.46
N ARG A 126 13.70 29.98 34.59
CA ARG A 126 12.40 29.40 34.24
C ARG A 126 12.58 28.18 33.32
N LYS A 127 11.86 27.10 33.62
CA LYS A 127 11.81 25.86 32.82
C LYS A 127 11.27 26.17 31.41
N SER A 128 12.01 25.77 30.38
CA SER A 128 11.63 25.91 28.96
C SER A 128 10.24 25.30 28.69
N ALA A 129 9.32 26.08 28.09
CA ALA A 129 7.94 25.66 27.77
C ALA A 129 7.85 24.47 26.80
N ILE A 130 8.96 24.18 26.11
CA ILE A 130 9.10 23.11 25.12
C ILE A 130 9.23 21.74 25.77
N LEU A 131 9.94 21.68 26.90
CA LEU A 131 10.32 20.40 27.51
C LEU A 131 9.10 19.52 27.86
N PRO A 132 7.98 20.06 28.40
CA PRO A 132 6.76 19.26 28.61
C PRO A 132 6.20 18.66 27.31
N ILE A 133 6.17 19.41 26.21
CA ILE A 133 5.63 18.93 24.93
C ILE A 133 6.54 17.87 24.31
N LEU A 134 7.87 18.06 24.36
CA LEU A 134 8.79 17.06 23.86
C LEU A 134 8.81 15.80 24.73
N ARG A 135 8.67 15.93 26.05
CA ARG A 135 8.46 14.77 26.92
C ARG A 135 7.15 14.06 26.61
N PHE A 136 6.07 14.79 26.31
CA PHE A 136 4.81 14.20 25.84
C PHE A 136 5.03 13.38 24.55
N GLN A 137 5.64 13.98 23.53
CA GLN A 137 5.94 13.30 22.27
C GLN A 137 6.89 12.10 22.48
N GLY A 138 7.87 12.25 23.37
CA GLY A 138 8.79 11.16 23.73
C GLY A 138 8.07 10.01 24.44
N LEU A 139 7.20 10.30 25.41
CA LEU A 139 6.41 9.26 26.10
C LEU A 139 5.45 8.56 25.14
N LEU A 140 4.79 9.29 24.24
CA LEU A 140 3.97 8.69 23.19
C LEU A 140 4.82 7.81 22.27
N GLY A 141 6.04 8.25 21.90
CA GLY A 141 6.98 7.46 21.13
C GLY A 141 7.41 6.17 21.84
N ILE A 142 7.62 6.20 23.16
CA ILE A 142 7.88 5.00 23.96
C ILE A 142 6.69 4.04 23.91
N ALA A 143 5.46 4.57 24.07
CA ALA A 143 4.26 3.76 23.99
C ALA A 143 4.12 3.06 22.63
N VAL A 144 4.35 3.79 21.53
CA VAL A 144 4.37 3.24 20.16
C VAL A 144 5.41 2.13 20.01
N ILE A 145 6.64 2.32 20.50
CA ILE A 145 7.71 1.32 20.39
C ILE A 145 7.36 0.05 21.16
N ILE A 146 6.86 0.19 22.40
CA ILE A 146 6.47 -0.95 23.22
C ILE A 146 5.33 -1.71 22.54
N GLU A 147 4.29 -1.00 22.12
CA GLU A 147 3.16 -1.59 21.40
C GLU A 147 3.61 -2.27 20.10
N SER A 148 4.42 -1.60 19.30
CA SER A 148 4.96 -2.12 18.04
C SER A 148 5.69 -3.45 18.24
N LEU A 149 6.67 -3.47 19.16
CA LEU A 149 7.45 -4.67 19.44
C LEU A 149 6.58 -5.79 20.01
N VAL A 150 5.60 -5.48 20.87
CA VAL A 150 4.69 -6.48 21.44
C VAL A 150 3.78 -7.06 20.35
N LEU A 151 3.11 -6.22 19.55
CA LEU A 151 2.20 -6.65 18.50
C LEU A 151 2.94 -7.45 17.43
N TRP A 152 4.08 -6.97 16.93
CA TRP A 152 4.87 -7.71 15.94
C TRP A 152 5.37 -9.05 16.51
N THR A 153 5.86 -9.07 17.75
CA THR A 153 6.33 -10.32 18.37
C THR A 153 5.20 -11.35 18.47
N THR A 154 4.03 -10.92 18.95
CA THR A 154 2.91 -11.82 19.28
C THR A 154 2.04 -12.18 18.08
N GLN A 155 1.90 -11.30 17.09
CA GLN A 155 1.01 -11.48 15.95
C GLN A 155 1.73 -11.85 14.65
N THR A 156 3.03 -11.59 14.55
CA THR A 156 3.80 -11.86 13.33
C THR A 156 4.94 -12.83 13.59
N TRP A 157 5.92 -12.45 14.42
CA TRP A 157 7.17 -13.18 14.55
C TRP A 157 6.99 -14.58 15.15
N LEU A 158 6.37 -14.71 16.34
CA LEU A 158 6.15 -16.00 16.98
C LEU A 158 5.22 -16.93 16.19
N PRO A 159 4.05 -16.46 15.67
CA PRO A 159 3.20 -17.28 14.82
C PRO A 159 3.90 -17.79 13.56
N GLN A 160 4.71 -16.95 12.92
CA GLN A 160 5.44 -17.33 11.72
C GLN A 160 6.54 -18.36 12.02
N LEU A 161 7.27 -18.21 13.13
CA LEU A 161 8.22 -19.23 13.58
C LEU A 161 7.52 -20.56 13.89
N ALA A 162 6.34 -20.53 14.50
CA ALA A 162 5.55 -21.73 14.74
C ALA A 162 5.06 -22.38 13.43
N GLN A 163 4.64 -21.59 12.44
CA GLN A 163 4.27 -22.07 11.12
C GLN A 163 5.47 -22.69 10.39
N PHE A 164 6.63 -22.05 10.43
CA PHE A 164 7.87 -22.59 9.86
C PHE A 164 8.29 -23.87 10.56
N ALA A 165 8.19 -23.96 11.89
CA ALA A 165 8.47 -25.21 12.60
C ALA A 165 7.58 -26.37 12.10
N LYS A 166 6.28 -26.11 11.86
CA LYS A 166 5.36 -27.10 11.29
C LYS A 166 5.72 -27.46 9.85
N LEU A 167 5.99 -26.47 9.00
CA LEU A 167 6.37 -26.70 7.59
C LEU A 167 7.74 -27.39 7.47
N ASN A 168 8.69 -27.10 8.35
CA ASN A 168 10.00 -27.72 8.35
C ASN A 168 9.95 -29.20 8.76
N GLN A 169 8.92 -29.63 9.52
CA GLN A 169 8.66 -31.05 9.75
C GLN A 169 8.30 -31.81 8.46
N TRP A 170 7.79 -31.12 7.44
CA TRP A 170 7.58 -31.68 6.09
C TRP A 170 8.86 -31.70 5.25
N GLY A 171 9.98 -31.21 5.80
CA GLY A 171 11.29 -31.13 5.16
C GLY A 171 11.54 -29.83 4.40
N LEU A 172 10.67 -28.81 4.54
CA LEU A 172 11.04 -27.48 4.07
C LEU A 172 12.19 -26.93 4.95
N ASN A 173 13.09 -26.15 4.36
CA ASN A 173 14.17 -25.48 5.10
C ASN A 173 13.86 -23.98 5.19
N LEU A 174 12.71 -23.62 5.77
CA LEU A 174 12.31 -22.23 5.93
C LEU A 174 13.04 -21.62 7.12
N THR A 175 13.69 -20.49 6.85
CA THR A 175 14.28 -19.61 7.87
C THR A 175 13.59 -18.26 7.83
N TYR A 176 13.65 -17.52 8.93
CA TYR A 176 13.10 -16.17 8.98
C TYR A 176 13.76 -15.23 7.97
N ASP A 177 12.96 -14.54 7.16
CA ASP A 177 13.42 -13.74 6.03
C ASP A 177 12.72 -12.37 6.00
N PHE A 178 13.48 -11.28 6.24
CA PHE A 178 12.93 -9.92 6.16
C PHE A 178 12.61 -9.46 4.72
N SER A 179 13.00 -10.23 3.71
CA SER A 179 12.61 -10.02 2.31
C SER A 179 11.14 -10.34 2.08
N ASP A 180 10.55 -11.25 2.88
CA ASP A 180 9.11 -11.44 2.91
C ASP A 180 8.44 -10.22 3.57
N LEU A 181 7.38 -9.73 2.93
CA LEU A 181 6.65 -8.55 3.39
C LEU A 181 5.91 -8.84 4.70
N GLN A 182 5.33 -10.03 4.85
CA GLN A 182 4.52 -10.40 6.01
C GLN A 182 5.34 -10.54 7.29
N SER A 183 6.64 -10.80 7.14
CA SER A 183 7.59 -10.92 8.25
C SER A 183 7.92 -9.56 8.89
N ARG A 184 7.75 -8.44 8.17
CA ARG A 184 8.26 -7.13 8.63
C ARG A 184 7.36 -6.54 9.71
N ASN A 185 7.96 -5.76 10.61
CA ASN A 185 7.19 -5.06 11.64
C ASN A 185 6.33 -3.95 11.04
N TRP A 186 5.03 -4.17 11.01
CA TRP A 186 4.00 -3.26 10.52
C TRP A 186 3.34 -2.43 11.62
N ALA A 187 3.43 -2.86 12.88
CA ALA A 187 2.57 -2.40 13.97
C ALA A 187 3.10 -1.16 14.70
N PRO A 188 2.25 -0.32 15.31
CA PRO A 188 0.79 -0.34 15.22
C PRO A 188 0.26 0.31 13.93
N MET A 189 1.10 0.94 13.11
CA MET A 189 0.66 1.79 11.99
C MET A 189 0.25 1.05 10.71
N GLY A 190 0.14 -0.28 10.71
CA GLY A 190 -0.31 -1.06 9.54
C GLY A 190 0.71 -1.21 8.41
N HIS A 191 1.88 -0.57 8.49
CA HIS A 191 2.89 -0.63 7.43
C HIS A 191 4.31 -0.32 7.96
N GLN A 192 5.28 -1.14 7.57
CA GLN A 192 6.64 -1.08 8.10
C GLN A 192 7.38 0.23 7.80
N ASN A 193 7.10 0.87 6.65
CA ASN A 193 7.75 2.16 6.37
C ASN A 193 7.16 3.28 7.21
N TYR A 194 5.89 3.20 7.63
CA TYR A 194 5.25 4.23 8.47
C TYR A 194 5.84 4.20 9.88
N ILE A 195 6.09 3.01 10.43
CA ILE A 195 6.85 2.84 11.68
C ILE A 195 8.24 3.42 11.57
N ALA A 196 8.97 3.07 10.50
CA ALA A 196 10.29 3.64 10.26
C ALA A 196 10.26 5.18 10.15
N GLY A 197 9.26 5.73 9.45
CA GLY A 197 8.99 7.16 9.34
C GLY A 197 8.85 7.84 10.69
N PHE A 198 7.96 7.31 11.53
CA PHE A 198 7.76 7.80 12.89
C PHE A 198 9.03 7.70 13.75
N LEU A 199 9.75 6.58 13.71
CA LEU A 199 10.98 6.38 14.47
C LEU A 199 12.09 7.35 14.06
N THR A 200 12.22 7.68 12.77
CA THR A 200 13.21 8.70 12.32
C THR A 200 12.93 10.10 12.87
N ILE A 201 11.67 10.41 13.22
CA ILE A 201 11.30 11.66 13.89
C ILE A 201 11.61 11.59 15.39
N VAL A 202 11.29 10.48 16.06
CA VAL A 202 11.34 10.38 17.52
C VAL A 202 12.74 10.05 18.07
N LEU A 203 13.57 9.29 17.35
CA LEU A 203 14.92 8.92 17.81
C LEU A 203 15.81 10.15 18.11
N PRO A 204 15.85 11.20 17.26
CA PRO A 204 16.55 12.45 17.60
C PRO A 204 15.96 13.17 18.82
N ILE A 205 14.64 13.09 19.04
CA ILE A 205 13.98 13.65 20.23
C ILE A 205 14.47 12.93 21.48
N PHE A 206 14.50 11.59 21.50
CA PHE A 206 15.06 10.82 22.62
C PHE A 206 16.50 11.16 22.91
N CYS A 207 17.34 11.27 21.87
CA CYS A 207 18.73 11.65 22.04
C CYS A 207 18.85 13.04 22.70
N SER A 208 18.08 14.03 22.21
CA SER A 208 18.10 15.38 22.78
C SER A 208 17.60 15.42 24.23
N LEU A 209 16.54 14.67 24.56
CA LEU A 209 16.00 14.55 25.91
C LEU A 209 16.96 13.80 26.85
N ALA A 210 17.65 12.76 26.37
CA ALA A 210 18.64 12.02 27.14
C ALA A 210 19.85 12.88 27.54
N ILE A 211 20.23 13.82 26.68
CA ILE A 211 21.31 14.78 26.96
C ILE A 211 20.79 15.91 27.88
N ALA A 212 19.55 16.36 27.68
CA ALA A 212 18.95 17.47 28.43
C ALA A 212 18.53 17.09 29.87
N ASP A 213 17.98 15.90 30.07
CA ASP A 213 17.50 15.40 31.36
C ASP A 213 18.60 14.66 32.14
N LYS A 214 18.35 14.42 33.44
CA LYS A 214 19.27 13.72 34.35
C LYS A 214 18.54 12.62 35.12
N GLY A 215 19.30 11.72 35.76
CA GLY A 215 18.77 10.65 36.61
C GLY A 215 17.90 9.66 35.84
N ILE A 216 16.77 9.26 36.43
CA ILE A 216 15.88 8.23 35.86
C ILE A 216 15.32 8.61 34.47
N TRP A 217 15.04 9.90 34.24
CA TRP A 217 14.56 10.37 32.94
C TRP A 217 15.60 10.17 31.84
N ARG A 218 16.88 10.45 32.11
CA ARG A 218 17.95 10.17 31.16
C ARG A 218 18.04 8.67 30.85
N SER A 219 17.97 7.82 31.88
CA SER A 219 17.98 6.37 31.68
C SER A 219 16.79 5.93 30.83
N LEU A 220 15.59 6.46 31.09
CA LEU A 220 14.39 6.17 30.30
C LEU A 220 14.58 6.51 28.82
N TRP A 221 15.11 7.70 28.50
CA TRP A 221 15.34 8.12 27.12
C TRP A 221 16.42 7.29 26.41
N LEU A 222 17.48 6.88 27.12
CA LEU A 222 18.50 5.99 26.56
C LEU A 222 17.95 4.58 26.28
N THR A 223 17.15 4.04 27.21
CA THR A 223 16.46 2.76 27.00
C THR A 223 15.49 2.85 25.82
N ALA A 224 14.72 3.94 25.73
CA ALA A 224 13.80 4.20 24.62
C ALA A 224 14.53 4.27 23.27
N MET A 225 15.72 4.89 23.23
CA MET A 225 16.55 4.93 22.04
C MET A 225 17.04 3.54 21.64
N GLY A 226 17.47 2.71 22.61
CA GLY A 226 17.86 1.32 22.34
C GLY A 226 16.71 0.47 21.79
N LEU A 227 15.54 0.53 22.43
CA LEU A 227 14.34 -0.17 21.96
C LEU A 227 13.87 0.36 20.59
N GLY A 228 13.94 1.66 20.35
CA GLY A 228 13.58 2.27 19.07
C GLY A 228 14.51 1.87 17.92
N LEU A 229 15.80 1.60 18.20
CA LEU A 229 16.72 1.04 17.19
C LEU A 229 16.40 -0.43 16.88
N ILE A 230 16.01 -1.22 17.89
CA ILE A 230 15.52 -2.58 17.69
C ILE A 230 14.24 -2.56 16.87
N ASP A 231 13.31 -1.68 17.19
CA ASP A 231 12.05 -1.51 16.46
C ASP A 231 12.31 -1.09 15.01
N LEU A 232 13.19 -0.12 14.77
CA LEU A 232 13.58 0.26 13.41
C LEU A 232 14.20 -0.91 12.64
N TYR A 233 15.00 -1.76 13.30
CA TYR A 233 15.58 -2.96 12.70
C TYR A 233 14.49 -3.97 12.25
N THR A 234 13.46 -4.20 13.07
CA THR A 234 12.37 -5.15 12.73
C THR A 234 11.47 -4.66 11.60
N THR A 235 11.39 -3.35 11.34
CA THR A 235 10.72 -2.81 10.13
C THR A 235 11.43 -3.23 8.84
N SER A 236 12.74 -3.49 8.92
CA SER A 236 13.61 -3.72 7.76
C SER A 236 13.46 -2.64 6.66
N SER A 237 13.10 -1.40 7.02
CA SER A 237 12.81 -0.34 6.06
C SER A 237 14.08 0.27 5.46
N ARG A 238 14.19 0.22 4.14
CA ARG A 238 15.29 0.81 3.36
C ARG A 238 15.38 2.33 3.56
N GLY A 239 14.24 3.02 3.48
CA GLY A 239 14.14 4.46 3.74
C GLY A 239 14.41 4.81 5.20
N GLY A 240 13.99 3.95 6.14
CA GLY A 240 14.30 4.09 7.57
C GLY A 240 15.79 4.12 7.86
N PHE A 241 16.54 3.17 7.28
CA PHE A 241 17.99 3.10 7.44
C PHE A 241 18.73 4.24 6.71
N LEU A 242 18.21 4.72 5.58
CA LEU A 242 18.71 5.93 4.93
C LEU A 242 18.56 7.15 5.85
N GLY A 243 17.39 7.31 6.48
CA GLY A 243 17.13 8.35 7.48
C GLY A 243 18.04 8.23 8.71
N LEU A 244 18.22 7.02 9.26
CA LEU A 244 19.12 6.77 10.38
C LEU A 244 20.57 7.12 10.04
N GLY A 245 21.05 6.73 8.86
CA GLY A 245 22.41 7.09 8.39
C GLY A 245 22.62 8.60 8.32
N ALA A 246 21.64 9.34 7.82
CA ALA A 246 21.68 10.80 7.78
C ALA A 246 21.68 11.43 9.19
N ILE A 247 20.87 10.90 10.11
CA ILE A 247 20.84 11.33 11.52
C ILE A 247 22.22 11.11 12.18
N VAL A 248 22.83 9.93 12.00
CA VAL A 248 24.16 9.61 12.58
C VAL A 248 25.23 10.54 12.02
N LEU A 249 25.28 10.73 10.71
CA LEU A 249 26.23 11.64 10.06
C LEU A 249 26.05 13.08 10.56
N TYR A 250 24.81 13.56 10.62
CA TYR A 250 24.48 14.88 11.14
C TYR A 250 24.88 15.05 12.61
N ALA A 251 24.62 14.05 13.46
CA ALA A 251 25.02 14.08 14.86
C ALA A 251 26.54 14.16 15.04
N ILE A 252 27.32 13.43 14.24
CA ILE A 252 28.78 13.51 14.23
C ILE A 252 29.24 14.92 13.81
N ILE A 253 28.68 15.46 12.73
CA ILE A 253 29.00 16.80 12.24
C ILE A 253 28.73 17.85 13.33
N VAL A 254 27.53 17.85 13.92
CA VAL A 254 27.17 18.77 15.00
C VAL A 254 28.12 18.62 16.20
N ALA A 255 28.43 17.39 16.61
CA ALA A 255 29.32 17.13 17.73
C ALA A 255 30.77 17.63 17.49
N LEU A 256 31.26 17.54 16.25
CA LEU A 256 32.58 18.07 15.86
C LEU A 256 32.66 19.60 15.91
N PHE A 257 31.56 20.30 15.64
CA PHE A 257 31.47 21.76 15.70
C PHE A 257 31.21 22.31 17.11
N GLN A 258 30.84 21.47 18.08
CA GLN A 258 30.70 21.89 19.47
C GLN A 258 32.03 21.85 20.23
N LYS A 259 32.17 22.68 21.27
CA LYS A 259 33.33 22.67 22.17
C LYS A 259 33.30 21.39 23.02
N GLY A 260 34.06 20.37 22.60
CA GLY A 260 34.15 19.07 23.27
C GLY A 260 35.40 18.27 22.88
N SER A 261 35.61 17.11 23.52
CA SER A 261 36.74 16.23 23.19
C SER A 261 36.54 15.61 21.82
N ARG A 262 37.34 16.03 20.83
CA ARG A 262 37.32 15.47 19.48
C ARG A 262 37.58 13.95 19.47
N GLY A 263 38.44 13.46 20.38
CA GLY A 263 38.70 12.03 20.53
C GLY A 263 37.45 11.24 20.96
N LEU A 264 36.65 11.79 21.88
CA LEU A 264 35.39 11.17 22.31
C LEU A 264 34.37 11.16 21.17
N VAL A 265 34.28 12.25 20.39
CA VAL A 265 33.38 12.32 19.23
C VAL A 265 33.78 11.29 18.17
N ILE A 266 35.08 11.14 17.89
CA ILE A 266 35.58 10.12 16.96
C ILE A 266 35.24 8.72 17.49
N LEU A 267 35.49 8.42 18.77
CA LEU A 267 35.21 7.11 19.35
C LEU A 267 33.70 6.76 19.32
N VAL A 268 32.84 7.67 19.77
CA VAL A 268 31.38 7.46 19.76
C VAL A 268 30.85 7.40 18.33
N GLY A 269 31.35 8.26 17.44
CA GLY A 269 30.99 8.28 16.02
C GLY A 269 31.38 6.98 15.32
N SER A 270 32.60 6.49 15.52
CA SER A 270 33.06 5.19 15.01
C SER A 270 32.23 4.04 15.56
N GLY A 271 31.87 4.07 16.84
CA GLY A 271 30.97 3.08 17.45
C GLY A 271 29.57 3.09 16.82
N ALA A 272 29.00 4.26 16.56
CA ALA A 272 27.71 4.40 15.90
C ALA A 272 27.74 3.90 14.45
N ILE A 273 28.80 4.21 13.71
CA ILE A 273 29.01 3.70 12.33
C ILE A 273 29.17 2.18 12.33
N ALA A 274 29.94 1.63 13.27
CA ALA A 274 30.11 0.18 13.40
C ALA A 274 28.79 -0.53 13.73
N LEU A 275 27.99 0.01 14.66
CA LEU A 275 26.66 -0.50 14.98
C LEU A 275 25.73 -0.45 13.75
N PHE A 276 25.73 0.67 13.02
CA PHE A 276 24.95 0.81 11.78
C PHE A 276 25.35 -0.25 10.73
N GLY A 277 26.66 -0.46 10.53
CA GLY A 277 27.18 -1.49 9.64
C GLY A 277 26.78 -2.91 10.08
N LEU A 278 26.81 -3.19 11.38
CA LEU A 278 26.38 -4.47 11.95
C LEU A 278 24.89 -4.73 11.67
N LEU A 279 24.03 -3.74 11.94
CA LEU A 279 22.58 -3.87 11.70
C LEU A 279 22.25 -4.13 10.22
N ILE A 280 23.00 -3.53 9.29
CA ILE A 280 22.85 -3.83 7.86
C ILE A 280 23.34 -5.24 7.53
N ALA A 281 24.47 -5.67 8.10
CA ALA A 281 25.07 -6.97 7.81
C ALA A 281 24.22 -8.15 8.29
N THR A 282 23.50 -8.00 9.41
CA THR A 282 22.67 -9.08 10.00
C THR A 282 21.25 -9.15 9.42
N ASN A 283 20.82 -8.15 8.64
CA ASN A 283 19.51 -8.14 7.99
C ASN A 283 19.66 -8.48 6.51
N ASN A 284 19.08 -9.60 6.09
CA ASN A 284 19.24 -10.11 4.72
C ASN A 284 18.70 -9.15 3.63
N ARG A 285 17.60 -8.45 3.87
CA ARG A 285 17.02 -7.46 2.95
C ARG A 285 17.83 -6.16 2.86
N LEU A 286 18.42 -5.70 3.97
CA LEU A 286 19.29 -4.53 3.98
C LEU A 286 20.66 -4.85 3.37
N ARG A 287 21.19 -6.05 3.60
CA ARG A 287 22.39 -6.54 2.93
C ARG A 287 22.20 -6.64 1.42
N SER A 288 21.03 -7.09 0.95
CA SER A 288 20.73 -7.17 -0.49
C SER A 288 20.71 -5.81 -1.17
N LEU A 289 20.40 -4.73 -0.42
CA LEU A 289 20.46 -3.36 -0.89
C LEU A 289 21.88 -2.92 -1.23
N VAL A 290 22.81 -3.18 -0.30
CA VAL A 290 24.23 -2.83 -0.47
C VAL A 290 24.82 -3.65 -1.61
N ALA A 291 24.53 -4.95 -1.67
CA ALA A 291 24.91 -5.80 -2.78
C ALA A 291 24.34 -5.30 -4.12
N GLY A 292 23.07 -4.88 -4.13
CA GLY A 292 22.39 -4.31 -5.28
C GLY A 292 22.97 -2.98 -5.77
N LEU A 293 23.41 -2.11 -4.86
CA LEU A 293 24.10 -0.85 -5.17
C LEU A 293 25.49 -1.10 -5.75
N ILE A 294 26.23 -2.07 -5.20
CA ILE A 294 27.54 -2.47 -5.74
C ILE A 294 27.36 -3.10 -7.12
N SER A 295 26.35 -3.95 -7.30
CA SER A 295 26.07 -4.60 -8.58
C SER A 295 25.55 -3.62 -9.63
N SER A 296 24.72 -2.63 -9.27
CA SER A 296 24.19 -1.64 -10.22
C SER A 296 25.27 -0.70 -10.76
N LEU A 297 26.31 -0.41 -9.97
CA LEU A 297 27.51 0.28 -10.44
C LEU A 297 28.30 -0.55 -11.46
N SER A 298 28.19 -1.88 -11.42
CA SER A 298 28.86 -2.80 -12.34
C SER A 298 28.01 -3.29 -13.53
N ASN A 299 26.67 -3.33 -13.38
CA ASN A 299 25.70 -3.85 -14.35
C ASN A 299 24.32 -3.19 -14.13
N PRO A 300 23.95 -2.12 -14.87
CA PRO A 300 22.75 -1.32 -14.63
C PRO A 300 21.40 -1.99 -14.94
N THR A 301 21.39 -3.15 -15.61
CA THR A 301 20.19 -3.73 -16.22
C THR A 301 19.48 -4.80 -15.38
N GLN A 302 20.02 -5.19 -14.22
CA GLN A 302 19.40 -6.18 -13.32
C GLN A 302 18.81 -5.51 -12.08
N GLY A 303 17.67 -4.83 -12.26
CA GLY A 303 16.89 -4.27 -11.15
C GLY A 303 15.98 -5.32 -10.52
N SER A 304 16.00 -5.44 -9.18
CA SER A 304 14.99 -6.20 -8.42
C SER A 304 13.56 -5.68 -8.69
N GLY A 305 12.52 -6.52 -8.59
CA GLY A 305 11.12 -6.11 -8.81
C GLY A 305 10.67 -4.90 -7.98
N GLU A 306 11.20 -4.69 -6.78
CA GLU A 306 10.93 -3.50 -5.96
C GLU A 306 11.49 -2.20 -6.57
N LEU A 307 12.63 -2.26 -7.26
CA LEU A 307 13.21 -1.09 -7.94
C LEU A 307 12.36 -0.71 -9.15
N LEU A 308 11.96 -1.70 -9.95
CA LEU A 308 11.06 -1.50 -11.09
C LEU A 308 9.74 -0.89 -10.66
N PHE A 309 9.15 -1.38 -9.57
CA PHE A 309 7.94 -0.80 -8.96
C PHE A 309 8.10 0.69 -8.62
N ARG A 310 9.23 1.09 -8.00
CA ARG A 310 9.51 2.50 -7.67
C ARG A 310 9.77 3.33 -8.93
N THR A 311 10.43 2.78 -9.94
CA THR A 311 10.64 3.45 -11.24
C THR A 311 9.32 3.72 -11.95
N ILE A 312 8.38 2.75 -11.93
CA ILE A 312 7.03 2.94 -12.46
C ILE A 312 6.31 4.06 -11.70
N ALA A 313 6.32 4.03 -10.37
CA ALA A 313 5.69 5.08 -9.56
C ALA A 313 6.28 6.48 -9.84
N ALA A 314 7.60 6.58 -10.02
CA ALA A 314 8.28 7.82 -10.35
C ALA A 314 7.90 8.35 -11.75
N ASP A 315 7.92 7.47 -12.77
CA ASP A 315 7.52 7.83 -14.14
C ASP A 315 6.07 8.30 -14.20
N VAL A 316 5.16 7.60 -13.51
CA VAL A 316 3.75 7.99 -13.40
C VAL A 316 3.59 9.36 -12.74
N GLY A 317 4.21 9.58 -11.59
CA GLY A 317 4.10 10.87 -10.89
C GLY A 317 4.68 12.03 -11.69
N TRP A 318 5.77 11.80 -12.43
CA TRP A 318 6.34 12.81 -13.32
C TRP A 318 5.40 13.15 -14.48
N ARG A 319 4.78 12.15 -15.13
CA ARG A 319 3.80 12.38 -16.21
C ARG A 319 2.57 13.13 -15.72
N ILE A 320 1.99 12.74 -14.58
CA ILE A 320 0.85 13.43 -13.98
C ILE A 320 1.21 14.90 -13.74
N GLY A 321 2.34 15.15 -13.07
CA GLY A 321 2.76 16.51 -12.72
C GLY A 321 3.21 17.32 -13.93
N LEU A 322 3.72 16.72 -15.01
CA LEU A 322 4.00 17.46 -16.25
C LEU A 322 2.73 17.91 -16.97
N GLU A 323 1.70 17.06 -17.02
CA GLU A 323 0.42 17.43 -17.62
C GLU A 323 -0.33 18.47 -16.77
N HIS A 324 -0.20 18.37 -15.44
CA HIS A 324 -0.83 19.27 -14.49
C HIS A 324 0.16 20.23 -13.80
N TRP A 325 1.19 20.70 -14.52
CA TRP A 325 2.34 21.38 -13.89
C TRP A 325 2.00 22.65 -13.13
N LEU A 326 0.96 23.40 -13.52
CA LEU A 326 0.68 24.72 -12.94
C LEU A 326 -0.06 24.63 -11.60
N PHE A 327 -1.09 23.77 -11.50
CA PHE A 327 -1.93 23.67 -10.29
C PHE A 327 -1.92 22.27 -9.67
N GLY A 328 -1.25 21.31 -10.29
CA GLY A 328 -1.31 19.90 -9.90
C GLY A 328 -2.65 19.25 -10.25
N ALA A 329 -2.72 17.93 -10.11
CA ALA A 329 -3.93 17.17 -10.40
C ALA A 329 -4.99 17.21 -9.28
N GLY A 330 -4.68 17.79 -8.11
CA GLY A 330 -5.51 17.76 -6.90
C GLY A 330 -4.93 16.82 -5.85
N ALA A 331 -5.05 17.18 -4.57
CA ALA A 331 -4.59 16.32 -3.48
C ALA A 331 -5.41 15.01 -3.42
N GLY A 332 -4.75 13.87 -3.24
CA GLY A 332 -5.37 12.54 -3.30
C GLY A 332 -5.79 12.06 -4.71
N SER A 333 -5.58 12.84 -5.77
CA SER A 333 -5.93 12.45 -7.14
C SER A 333 -4.95 11.46 -7.78
N ALA A 334 -3.71 11.38 -7.27
CA ALA A 334 -2.68 10.53 -7.88
C ALA A 334 -3.11 9.07 -7.99
N VAL A 335 -3.86 8.58 -6.99
CA VAL A 335 -4.42 7.23 -6.95
C VAL A 335 -5.49 7.02 -8.02
N MET A 336 -6.34 8.03 -8.26
CA MET A 336 -7.41 7.97 -9.25
C MET A 336 -6.86 8.07 -10.68
N LEU A 337 -5.74 8.76 -10.87
CA LEU A 337 -5.09 8.93 -12.17
C LEU A 337 -4.09 7.82 -12.49
N TYR A 338 -3.62 7.09 -11.49
CA TYR A 338 -2.47 6.19 -11.61
C TYR A 338 -2.49 5.30 -12.86
N GLN A 339 -3.61 4.60 -13.13
CA GLN A 339 -3.67 3.67 -14.26
C GLN A 339 -3.74 4.35 -15.63
N GLN A 340 -4.24 5.58 -15.72
CA GLN A 340 -4.23 6.36 -16.97
C GLN A 340 -2.80 6.67 -17.41
N TYR A 341 -1.93 6.96 -16.45
CA TYR A 341 -0.53 7.34 -16.69
C TYR A 341 0.45 6.19 -16.58
N ARG A 342 -0.03 4.98 -16.25
CA ARG A 342 0.81 3.80 -16.06
C ARG A 342 1.51 3.47 -17.38
N PRO A 343 2.85 3.40 -17.40
CA PRO A 343 3.58 3.16 -18.63
C PRO A 343 3.29 1.77 -19.20
N GLN A 344 3.19 1.67 -20.53
CA GLN A 344 2.94 0.39 -21.21
C GLN A 344 4.05 -0.66 -20.93
N TRP A 345 5.28 -0.21 -20.71
CA TRP A 345 6.41 -1.08 -20.38
C TRP A 345 6.37 -1.63 -18.95
N ALA A 346 5.50 -1.13 -18.06
CA ALA A 346 5.36 -1.64 -16.69
C ALA A 346 4.91 -3.10 -16.63
N GLY A 347 4.42 -3.65 -17.74
CA GLY A 347 4.02 -5.04 -17.83
C GLY A 347 2.94 -5.39 -16.81
N ARG A 348 3.26 -6.31 -15.89
CA ARG A 348 2.38 -6.75 -14.78
C ARG A 348 2.74 -6.15 -13.42
N GLU A 349 3.81 -5.36 -13.36
CA GLU A 349 4.29 -4.79 -12.10
C GLU A 349 3.50 -3.53 -11.73
N ALA A 350 3.18 -3.33 -10.46
CA ALA A 350 2.44 -2.14 -10.01
C ALA A 350 1.12 -1.92 -10.80
N GLU A 351 0.25 -2.92 -10.92
CA GLU A 351 -1.09 -2.74 -11.55
C GLU A 351 -1.96 -1.72 -10.79
N LEU A 352 -1.71 -1.57 -9.48
CA LEU A 352 -2.39 -0.66 -8.57
C LEU A 352 -1.36 -0.05 -7.61
N LEU A 353 -1.55 1.22 -7.25
CA LEU A 353 -0.76 1.92 -6.23
C LEU A 353 -1.67 2.74 -5.32
N PHE A 354 -1.42 2.66 -4.01
CA PHE A 354 -2.05 3.55 -3.02
C PHE A 354 -1.34 4.90 -2.90
N GLN A 355 -0.03 4.93 -3.16
CA GLN A 355 0.80 6.13 -3.14
C GLN A 355 2.03 5.96 -4.04
N LEU A 356 2.66 7.07 -4.43
CA LEU A 356 3.74 7.08 -5.42
C LEU A 356 5.13 6.80 -4.82
N HIS A 357 5.20 6.42 -3.53
CA HIS A 357 6.42 5.95 -2.85
C HIS A 357 7.59 6.96 -2.91
N SER A 358 7.27 8.25 -2.98
CA SER A 358 8.21 9.38 -2.89
C SER A 358 7.42 10.66 -2.65
N THR A 359 7.64 11.32 -1.51
CA THR A 359 6.93 12.56 -1.16
C THR A 359 7.14 13.67 -2.20
N PRO A 360 8.36 13.96 -2.69
CA PRO A 360 8.54 14.98 -3.73
C PRO A 360 7.77 14.67 -5.02
N VAL A 361 7.82 13.42 -5.50
CA VAL A 361 7.11 13.02 -6.72
C VAL A 361 5.60 13.05 -6.51
N HIS A 362 5.13 12.62 -5.33
CA HIS A 362 3.71 12.61 -5.01
C HIS A 362 3.14 14.04 -4.95
N LEU A 363 3.83 14.94 -4.24
CA LEU A 363 3.43 16.34 -4.18
C LEU A 363 3.56 17.05 -5.53
N TRP A 364 4.54 16.71 -6.36
CA TRP A 364 4.62 17.21 -7.74
C TRP A 364 3.41 16.79 -8.58
N ALA A 365 3.04 15.51 -8.53
CA ALA A 365 1.86 15.01 -9.25
C ALA A 365 0.57 15.70 -8.80
N GLU A 366 0.38 15.85 -7.49
CA GLU A 366 -0.88 16.34 -6.94
C GLU A 366 -0.98 17.87 -6.90
N LEU A 367 0.13 18.59 -6.69
CA LEU A 367 0.11 20.04 -6.43
C LEU A 367 0.96 20.86 -7.43
N GLY A 368 1.63 20.21 -8.38
CA GLY A 368 2.40 20.86 -9.45
C GLY A 368 3.51 21.78 -8.93
N ILE A 369 3.73 22.91 -9.60
CA ILE A 369 4.73 23.92 -9.23
C ILE A 369 4.43 24.55 -7.87
N GLY A 370 3.18 24.54 -7.41
CA GLY A 370 2.81 25.00 -6.07
C GLY A 370 3.50 24.21 -4.96
N ALA A 371 3.68 22.89 -5.13
CA ALA A 371 4.48 22.09 -4.21
C ALA A 371 5.95 22.52 -4.18
N VAL A 372 6.54 22.80 -5.34
CA VAL A 372 7.94 23.26 -5.44
C VAL A 372 8.10 24.60 -4.74
N ILE A 373 7.21 25.56 -5.00
CA ILE A 373 7.22 26.89 -4.37
C ILE A 373 7.08 26.76 -2.86
N THR A 374 6.11 25.97 -2.39
CA THR A 374 5.88 25.72 -0.95
C THR A 374 7.11 25.08 -0.29
N PHE A 375 7.72 24.11 -0.95
CA PHE A 375 8.93 23.44 -0.47
C PHE A 375 10.13 24.40 -0.41
N VAL A 376 10.31 25.26 -1.41
CA VAL A 376 11.37 26.29 -1.41
C VAL A 376 11.18 27.26 -0.25
N PHE A 377 9.96 27.75 -0.01
CA PHE A 377 9.68 28.60 1.15
C PHE A 377 10.01 27.90 2.47
N LEU A 378 9.62 26.62 2.60
CA LEU A 378 9.91 25.83 3.79
C LEU A 378 11.42 25.65 4.00
N LEU A 379 12.16 25.26 2.96
CA LEU A 379 13.62 25.10 3.03
C LEU A 379 14.32 26.41 3.40
N VAL A 380 13.93 27.52 2.76
CA VAL A 380 14.50 28.85 3.05
C VAL A 380 14.18 29.26 4.49
N ALA A 381 12.97 29.01 4.98
CA ALA A 381 12.59 29.29 6.37
C ALA A 381 13.41 28.45 7.37
N ILE A 382 13.57 27.15 7.13
CA ILE A 382 14.38 26.24 7.96
C ILE A 382 15.85 26.68 7.97
N ALA A 383 16.43 26.96 6.80
CA ALA A 383 17.82 27.40 6.68
C ALA A 383 18.05 28.76 7.33
N SER A 384 17.15 29.72 7.09
CA SER A 384 17.17 31.05 7.70
C SER A 384 17.07 30.96 9.23
N LEU A 385 16.15 30.15 9.74
CA LEU A 385 16.00 29.89 11.17
C LEU A 385 17.28 29.30 11.77
N CYS A 386 17.86 28.29 11.12
CA CYS A 386 19.13 27.69 11.54
C CYS A 386 20.24 28.76 11.64
N ILE A 387 20.41 29.58 10.59
CA ILE A 387 21.42 30.65 10.56
C ILE A 387 21.16 31.69 11.67
N LYS A 388 19.92 32.16 11.82
CA LYS A 388 19.56 33.16 12.84
C LYS A 388 19.81 32.64 14.26
N LEU A 389 19.47 31.39 14.54
CA LEU A 389 19.72 30.77 15.85
C LEU A 389 21.22 30.67 16.15
N HIS A 390 22.05 30.24 15.20
CA HIS A 390 23.50 30.16 15.40
C HIS A 390 24.16 31.54 15.57
N LYS A 391 23.55 32.60 15.01
CA LYS A 391 23.99 33.99 15.23
C LYS A 391 23.45 34.60 16.52
N SER A 392 22.46 34.00 17.17
CA SER A 392 21.83 34.55 18.37
C SER A 392 22.68 34.31 19.62
N PRO A 393 23.16 35.36 20.30
CA PRO A 393 23.86 35.21 21.58
C PRO A 393 22.97 34.59 22.67
N SER A 394 21.66 34.89 22.62
CA SER A 394 20.67 34.33 23.54
C SER A 394 20.60 32.81 23.41
N TRP A 395 20.52 32.29 22.19
CA TRP A 395 20.49 30.84 21.96
C TRP A 395 21.80 30.17 22.36
N LEU A 396 22.95 30.78 22.02
CA LEU A 396 24.27 30.28 22.39
C LEU A 396 24.45 30.15 23.92
N ALA A 397 23.83 31.05 24.68
CA ALA A 397 23.85 31.06 26.15
C ALA A 397 22.94 30.01 26.82
N HIS A 398 22.07 29.30 26.08
CA HIS A 398 21.13 28.31 26.61
C HIS A 398 21.41 26.89 26.09
N PRO A 399 22.38 26.14 26.66
CA PRO A 399 22.82 24.84 26.15
C PRO A 399 21.70 23.82 25.93
N GLN A 400 20.70 23.78 26.82
CA GLN A 400 19.56 22.86 26.73
C GLN A 400 18.71 23.14 25.48
N ASP A 401 18.38 24.40 25.22
CA ASP A 401 17.60 24.79 24.04
C ASP A 401 18.41 24.51 22.76
N ARG A 402 19.74 24.63 22.77
CA ARG A 402 20.59 24.25 21.62
C ARG A 402 20.53 22.75 21.32
N ILE A 403 20.67 21.92 22.34
CA ILE A 403 20.62 20.45 22.20
C ILE A 403 19.28 20.02 21.61
N ILE A 404 18.18 20.57 22.14
CA ILE A 404 16.83 20.33 21.64
C ILE A 404 16.72 20.79 20.19
N THR A 405 17.18 22.00 19.87
CA THR A 405 17.17 22.55 18.50
C THR A 405 17.84 21.60 17.51
N TYR A 406 19.03 21.09 17.83
CA TYR A 406 19.74 20.15 16.97
C TYR A 406 18.99 18.82 16.82
N GLY A 407 18.37 18.32 17.90
CA GLY A 407 17.49 17.14 17.85
C GLY A 407 16.32 17.33 16.88
N LEU A 408 15.64 18.47 16.95
CA LEU A 408 14.50 18.80 16.07
C LEU A 408 14.92 18.91 14.59
N PHE A 409 16.06 19.53 14.29
CA PHE A 409 16.62 19.52 12.93
C PHE A 409 17.02 18.11 12.49
N GLY A 410 17.53 17.28 13.41
CA GLY A 410 17.82 15.86 13.17
C GLY A 410 16.55 15.07 12.80
N SER A 411 15.43 15.34 13.47
CA SER A 411 14.12 14.74 13.14
C SER A 411 13.66 15.12 11.73
N LEU A 412 13.79 16.40 11.35
CA LEU A 412 13.43 16.87 10.00
C LEU A 412 14.35 16.27 8.92
N LEU A 413 15.64 16.17 9.18
CA LEU A 413 16.61 15.57 8.25
C LEU A 413 16.34 14.07 8.07
N GLY A 414 16.19 13.33 9.17
CA GLY A 414 15.94 11.89 9.15
C GLY A 414 14.66 11.55 8.40
N TYR A 415 13.56 12.23 8.74
CA TYR A 415 12.30 12.07 8.04
C TYR A 415 12.37 12.54 6.59
N GLY A 416 13.05 13.66 6.31
CA GLY A 416 13.23 14.18 4.95
C GLY A 416 13.93 13.18 4.03
N MET A 417 14.95 12.48 4.52
CA MET A 417 15.63 11.42 3.76
C MET A 417 14.74 10.21 3.51
N LEU A 418 13.92 9.81 4.49
CA LEU A 418 12.95 8.74 4.30
C LEU A 418 11.86 9.16 3.29
N ALA A 419 11.38 10.40 3.36
CA ALA A 419 10.33 10.97 2.52
C ALA A 419 10.73 11.04 1.03
N ILE A 420 12.01 10.99 0.69
CA ILE A 420 12.46 10.83 -0.72
C ILE A 420 12.03 9.46 -1.28
N THR A 421 11.91 8.45 -0.40
CA THR A 421 11.67 7.05 -0.73
C THR A 421 10.28 6.54 -0.35
N ASP A 422 9.42 7.39 0.22
CA ASP A 422 8.05 7.06 0.60
C ASP A 422 7.18 8.32 0.72
N TYR A 423 5.86 8.20 0.60
CA TYR A 423 4.92 9.28 0.95
C TYR A 423 4.12 8.92 2.20
N GLN A 424 4.11 9.83 3.18
CA GLN A 424 3.57 9.58 4.52
C GLN A 424 2.87 10.79 5.16
N LEU A 425 2.60 11.83 4.36
CA LEU A 425 1.96 13.06 4.84
C LEU A 425 0.44 12.91 5.06
N ASP A 426 -0.11 11.73 4.81
CA ASP A 426 -1.47 11.35 5.20
C ASP A 426 -1.50 10.50 6.48
N VAL A 427 -0.36 10.13 7.08
CA VAL A 427 -0.30 9.33 8.31
C VAL A 427 -0.39 10.22 9.56
N PRO A 428 -1.48 10.18 10.36
CA PRO A 428 -1.69 11.15 11.45
C PRO A 428 -0.60 11.16 12.52
N ALA A 429 -0.04 10.00 12.88
CA ALA A 429 1.04 9.89 13.85
C ALA A 429 2.31 10.64 13.40
N ILE A 430 2.63 10.57 12.10
CA ILE A 430 3.79 11.24 11.51
C ILE A 430 3.53 12.73 11.40
N VAL A 431 2.39 13.13 10.83
CA VAL A 431 2.07 14.56 10.64
C VAL A 431 1.88 15.28 11.97
N GLY A 432 1.23 14.65 12.96
CA GLY A 432 1.11 15.21 14.30
C GLY A 432 2.47 15.39 15.00
N SER A 433 3.41 14.46 14.79
CA SER A 433 4.79 14.60 15.27
C SER A 433 5.52 15.75 14.57
N LEU A 434 5.35 15.90 13.24
CA LEU A 434 5.90 17.03 12.49
C LEU A 434 5.31 18.37 12.95
N VAL A 435 4.01 18.44 13.22
CA VAL A 435 3.34 19.62 13.80
C VAL A 435 4.02 20.04 15.11
N ILE A 436 4.30 19.09 16.00
CA ILE A 436 5.02 19.36 17.25
C ILE A 436 6.44 19.85 16.98
N VAL A 437 7.18 19.21 16.07
CA VAL A 437 8.56 19.59 15.71
C VAL A 437 8.61 21.01 15.15
N PHE A 438 7.75 21.34 14.19
CA PHE A 438 7.69 22.68 13.59
C PHE A 438 7.22 23.74 14.58
N ALA A 439 6.25 23.44 15.45
CA ALA A 439 5.81 24.37 16.50
C ALA A 439 6.95 24.69 17.48
N CYS A 440 7.73 23.67 17.89
CA CYS A 440 8.87 23.86 18.79
C CYS A 440 9.99 24.67 18.13
N LEU A 441 10.30 24.41 16.85
CA LEU A 441 11.28 25.19 16.09
C LEU A 441 10.84 26.65 15.91
N ALA A 442 9.55 26.89 15.59
CA ALA A 442 8.98 28.23 15.46
C ALA A 442 9.12 29.02 16.77
N TYR A 443 8.71 28.42 17.90
CA TYR A 443 8.83 29.03 19.22
C TYR A 443 10.29 29.30 19.62
N LEU A 444 11.22 28.36 19.41
CA LEU A 444 12.66 28.57 19.68
C LEU A 444 13.23 29.72 18.86
N GLY A 445 12.84 29.78 17.59
CA GLY A 445 13.16 30.91 16.71
C GLY A 445 12.73 32.21 17.35
N GLN A 446 11.43 32.39 17.60
CA GLN A 446 10.90 33.64 18.16
C GLN A 446 11.52 34.01 19.51
N LYS A 447 11.66 33.05 20.41
CA LYS A 447 12.26 33.23 21.74
C LYS A 447 13.69 33.79 21.66
N HIS A 448 14.51 33.27 20.74
CA HIS A 448 15.93 33.62 20.69
C HIS A 448 16.31 34.64 19.61
N THR A 449 15.47 34.90 18.62
CA THR A 449 15.69 35.93 17.59
C THR A 449 14.96 37.24 17.87
N ASN A 450 14.12 37.28 18.92
CA ASN A 450 13.28 38.42 19.28
C ASN A 450 12.29 38.85 18.18
N GLU A 451 11.94 37.95 17.25
CA GLU A 451 10.93 38.18 16.20
C GLU A 451 9.53 37.73 16.64
N TRP A 452 8.97 38.37 17.67
CA TRP A 452 7.65 38.03 18.22
C TRP A 452 6.56 38.64 17.35
N ILE A 453 6.10 37.90 16.34
CA ILE A 453 5.05 38.38 15.43
C ILE A 453 3.68 38.01 15.99
N THR A 454 2.90 39.02 16.38
CA THR A 454 1.55 38.81 16.93
C THR A 454 0.49 39.61 16.19
N LEU A 455 -0.69 39.00 16.01
CA LEU A 455 -1.89 39.68 15.49
C LEU A 455 -2.58 40.55 16.55
N GLY A 456 -2.09 40.56 17.81
CA GLY A 456 -2.65 41.34 18.91
C GLY A 456 -2.53 42.86 18.73
N TYR A 457 -1.50 43.31 18.02
CA TYR A 457 -1.30 44.73 17.65
C TYR A 457 -2.20 45.18 16.50
N TYR A 458 -2.71 44.25 15.68
CA TYR A 458 -3.47 44.52 14.46
C TYR A 458 -4.91 44.00 14.58
N LYS A 459 -5.77 44.76 15.29
CA LYS A 459 -7.15 44.35 15.63
C LYS A 459 -8.01 44.01 14.40
N GLN A 460 -7.84 44.70 13.28
CA GLN A 460 -8.64 44.45 12.06
C GLN A 460 -8.22 43.16 11.34
N PRO A 461 -6.94 42.93 10.96
CA PRO A 461 -6.52 41.67 10.34
C PRO A 461 -6.92 40.42 11.12
N ARG A 462 -6.81 40.47 12.45
CA ARG A 462 -7.24 39.36 13.31
C ARG A 462 -8.74 39.09 13.19
N PHE A 463 -9.56 40.14 13.16
CA PHE A 463 -11.01 40.01 13.00
C PHE A 463 -11.37 39.43 11.63
N TRP A 464 -10.74 39.91 10.55
CA TRP A 464 -10.94 39.36 9.21
C TRP A 464 -10.58 37.88 9.15
N LEU A 465 -9.43 37.49 9.72
CA LEU A 465 -9.01 36.10 9.78
C LEU A 465 -9.99 35.23 10.60
N ALA A 466 -10.47 35.73 11.74
CA ALA A 466 -11.46 35.03 12.56
C ALA A 466 -12.79 34.82 11.81
N MET A 467 -13.26 35.85 11.10
CA MET A 467 -14.46 35.80 10.25
C MET A 467 -14.33 34.78 9.12
N LEU A 468 -13.24 34.87 8.34
CA LEU A 468 -12.96 33.94 7.24
C LEU A 468 -12.86 32.50 7.76
N PHE A 469 -12.20 32.31 8.90
CA PHE A 469 -12.06 30.98 9.49
C PHE A 469 -13.39 30.43 10.02
N THR A 470 -14.27 31.26 10.61
CA THR A 470 -15.63 30.85 10.97
C THR A 470 -16.41 30.36 9.75
N ILE A 471 -16.38 31.11 8.64
CA ILE A 471 -17.09 30.75 7.40
C ILE A 471 -16.53 29.44 6.83
N TYR A 472 -15.21 29.35 6.73
CA TYR A 472 -14.53 28.13 6.27
C TYR A 472 -14.90 26.91 7.11
N LEU A 473 -14.86 27.02 8.45
CA LEU A 473 -15.17 25.92 9.34
C LEU A 473 -16.63 25.47 9.19
N GLY A 474 -17.57 26.42 9.08
CA GLY A 474 -18.97 26.12 8.81
C GLY A 474 -19.16 25.38 7.48
N ALA A 475 -18.50 25.84 6.41
CA ALA A 475 -18.55 25.20 5.10
C ALA A 475 -17.92 23.80 5.11
N ALA A 476 -16.79 23.62 5.78
CA ALA A 476 -16.12 22.32 5.91
C ALA A 476 -17.01 21.30 6.63
N ILE A 477 -17.68 21.70 7.73
CA ILE A 477 -18.63 20.84 8.44
C ILE A 477 -19.82 20.51 7.54
N ALA A 478 -20.41 21.51 6.88
CA ALA A 478 -21.55 21.32 5.98
C ALA A 478 -21.24 20.36 4.83
N TRP A 479 -20.00 20.36 4.34
CA TRP A 479 -19.53 19.43 3.30
C TRP A 479 -19.21 18.03 3.86
N LEU A 480 -18.57 17.92 5.03
CA LEU A 480 -18.19 16.62 5.62
C LEU A 480 -19.39 15.81 6.13
N VAL A 481 -20.45 16.45 6.61
CA VAL A 481 -21.64 15.75 7.15
C VAL A 481 -22.28 14.78 6.14
N PRO A 482 -22.65 15.18 4.91
CA PRO A 482 -23.20 14.24 3.93
C PRO A 482 -22.20 13.17 3.50
N VAL A 483 -20.90 13.48 3.42
CA VAL A 483 -19.84 12.52 3.08
C VAL A 483 -19.73 11.42 4.14
N ASN A 484 -19.65 11.80 5.41
CA ASN A 484 -19.58 10.83 6.52
C ASN A 484 -20.89 10.06 6.70
N THR A 485 -22.03 10.69 6.39
CA THR A 485 -23.35 10.02 6.41
C THR A 485 -23.46 8.97 5.30
N ALA A 486 -22.94 9.28 4.10
CA ALA A 486 -22.85 8.32 3.00
C ALA A 486 -21.97 7.12 3.39
N TRP A 487 -20.82 7.39 4.00
CA TRP A 487 -19.90 6.34 4.44
C TRP A 487 -20.56 5.44 5.50
N GLN A 488 -21.17 6.03 6.53
CA GLN A 488 -21.93 5.29 7.53
C GLN A 488 -23.02 4.42 6.89
N ALA A 489 -23.78 4.98 5.94
CA ALA A 489 -24.83 4.23 5.26
C ALA A 489 -24.27 3.02 4.52
N SER A 490 -23.15 3.19 3.79
CA SER A 490 -22.48 2.08 3.09
C SER A 490 -21.98 0.99 4.05
N SER A 491 -21.36 1.38 5.17
CA SER A 491 -20.85 0.47 6.20
C SER A 491 -21.99 -0.38 6.81
N VAL A 492 -23.13 0.26 7.12
CA VAL A 492 -24.35 -0.44 7.54
C VAL A 492 -24.89 -1.34 6.43
N GLY A 493 -24.80 -0.92 5.16
CA GLY A 493 -25.14 -1.74 4.00
C GLY A 493 -24.36 -3.06 3.97
N PHE A 494 -23.04 -3.02 4.18
CA PHE A 494 -22.21 -4.22 4.16
C PHE A 494 -22.52 -5.20 5.31
N ILE A 495 -23.01 -4.72 6.45
CA ILE A 495 -23.52 -5.58 7.52
C ILE A 495 -24.75 -6.37 7.01
N TYR A 496 -25.69 -5.72 6.32
CA TYR A 496 -26.83 -6.41 5.70
C TYR A 496 -26.38 -7.42 4.64
N LEU A 497 -25.44 -7.04 3.77
CA LEU A 497 -24.92 -7.95 2.76
C LEU A 497 -24.26 -9.18 3.37
N SER A 498 -23.44 -9.00 4.41
CA SER A 498 -22.76 -10.12 5.09
C SER A 498 -23.77 -11.09 5.68
N ARG A 499 -24.83 -10.57 6.33
CA ARG A 499 -25.92 -11.40 6.87
C ARG A 499 -26.65 -12.15 5.76
N ALA A 500 -27.04 -11.46 4.69
CA ALA A 500 -27.73 -12.07 3.56
C ALA A 500 -26.90 -13.17 2.88
N LYS A 501 -25.59 -12.96 2.67
CA LYS A 501 -24.71 -14.00 2.09
C LYS A 501 -24.61 -15.22 3.00
N SER A 502 -24.58 -15.04 4.32
CA SER A 502 -24.60 -16.14 5.29
C SER A 502 -25.92 -16.93 5.21
N ASP A 503 -27.06 -16.24 5.17
CA ASP A 503 -28.38 -16.87 5.11
C ASP A 503 -28.60 -17.64 3.80
N LEU A 504 -28.14 -17.08 2.67
CA LEU A 504 -28.16 -17.76 1.37
C LEU A 504 -27.23 -18.99 1.33
N ALA A 505 -26.05 -18.90 1.94
CA ALA A 505 -25.10 -20.01 2.00
C ALA A 505 -25.61 -21.19 2.84
N ALA A 506 -26.46 -20.93 3.84
CA ALA A 506 -27.10 -21.99 4.63
C ALA A 506 -28.11 -22.83 3.82
N ALA A 507 -28.54 -22.35 2.65
CA ALA A 507 -29.39 -23.05 1.68
C ALA A 507 -30.73 -23.58 2.23
N LYS A 508 -31.26 -22.97 3.31
CA LYS A 508 -32.58 -23.34 3.84
C LYS A 508 -33.70 -22.53 3.16
N PRO A 509 -34.74 -23.17 2.57
CA PRO A 509 -35.81 -22.47 1.88
C PRO A 509 -36.55 -21.44 2.74
N GLU A 510 -36.65 -21.68 4.05
CA GLU A 510 -37.26 -20.78 5.03
C GLU A 510 -36.58 -19.40 5.14
N TYR A 511 -35.27 -19.31 4.89
CA TYR A 511 -34.51 -18.06 5.01
C TYR A 511 -34.46 -17.26 3.71
N LEU A 512 -34.92 -17.83 2.59
CA LEU A 512 -34.79 -17.20 1.28
C LEU A 512 -35.51 -15.85 1.18
N PRO A 513 -36.77 -15.69 1.65
CA PRO A 513 -37.45 -14.39 1.60
C PRO A 513 -36.77 -13.32 2.47
N GLU A 514 -36.30 -13.69 3.68
CA GLU A 514 -35.61 -12.77 4.58
C GLU A 514 -34.24 -12.36 4.03
N ALA A 515 -33.51 -13.30 3.42
CA ALA A 515 -32.23 -13.03 2.78
C ALA A 515 -32.39 -12.03 1.63
N ILE A 516 -33.41 -12.21 0.78
CA ILE A 516 -33.71 -11.29 -0.33
C ILE A 516 -34.08 -9.90 0.20
N ALA A 517 -34.97 -9.81 1.19
CA ALA A 517 -35.32 -8.52 1.80
C ALA A 517 -34.11 -7.83 2.47
N THR A 518 -33.14 -8.61 2.96
CA THR A 518 -31.89 -8.08 3.51
C THR A 518 -30.95 -7.56 2.42
N ILE A 519 -30.95 -8.17 1.23
CA ILE A 519 -30.23 -7.65 0.04
C ILE A 519 -30.84 -6.31 -0.39
N ASP A 520 -32.16 -6.17 -0.35
CA ASP A 520 -32.83 -4.89 -0.67
C ASP A 520 -32.40 -3.78 0.31
N LYS A 521 -32.27 -4.08 1.60
CA LYS A 521 -31.70 -3.13 2.58
C LYS A 521 -30.26 -2.75 2.27
N PHE A 522 -29.43 -3.69 1.81
CA PHE A 522 -28.07 -3.38 1.34
C PHE A 522 -28.13 -2.42 0.15
N GLN A 523 -28.98 -2.69 -0.84
CA GLN A 523 -29.15 -1.84 -2.01
C GLN A 523 -29.60 -0.43 -1.63
N ASP A 524 -30.63 -0.29 -0.79
CA ASP A 524 -31.16 1.00 -0.36
C ASP A 524 -30.08 1.84 0.34
N ARG A 525 -29.26 1.20 1.18
CA ARG A 525 -28.17 1.88 1.89
C ARG A 525 -27.08 2.38 0.96
N LEU A 526 -26.66 1.58 -0.02
CA LEU A 526 -25.65 2.03 -1.00
C LEU A 526 -26.22 3.03 -2.01
N LYS A 527 -27.50 2.90 -2.40
CA LYS A 527 -28.22 3.89 -3.21
C LYS A 527 -28.29 5.23 -2.47
N PHE A 528 -28.61 5.23 -1.17
CA PHE A 528 -28.60 6.42 -0.33
C PHE A 528 -27.20 7.02 -0.16
N ALA A 529 -26.17 6.19 0.04
CA ALA A 529 -24.78 6.66 0.09
C ALA A 529 -24.37 7.39 -1.20
N ASN A 530 -24.67 6.79 -2.36
CA ASN A 530 -24.42 7.40 -3.67
C ASN A 530 -25.24 8.68 -3.89
N GLN A 531 -26.45 8.80 -3.35
CA GLN A 531 -27.23 10.04 -3.42
C GLN A 531 -26.59 11.19 -2.66
N LEU A 532 -26.01 10.91 -1.49
CA LEU A 532 -25.33 11.90 -0.65
C LEU A 532 -23.94 12.29 -1.18
N ALA A 533 -23.23 11.34 -1.80
CA ALA A 533 -21.90 11.54 -2.37
C ALA A 533 -21.81 10.92 -3.78
N PRO A 534 -22.46 11.51 -4.79
CA PRO A 534 -22.52 10.96 -6.17
C PRO A 534 -21.18 11.00 -6.90
N TRP A 535 -20.20 11.69 -6.33
CA TRP A 535 -18.83 11.78 -6.85
C TRP A 535 -17.92 10.64 -6.36
N GLU A 536 -18.37 9.83 -5.40
CA GLU A 536 -17.57 8.74 -4.82
C GLU A 536 -17.83 7.44 -5.60
N PRO A 537 -16.88 6.96 -6.43
CA PRO A 537 -17.09 5.77 -7.25
C PRO A 537 -17.20 4.47 -6.43
N TYR A 538 -16.73 4.44 -5.18
CA TYR A 538 -16.74 3.24 -4.34
C TYR A 538 -18.14 2.66 -4.15
N TYR A 539 -19.16 3.50 -3.89
CA TYR A 539 -20.53 3.05 -3.65
C TYR A 539 -21.17 2.36 -4.87
N PRO A 540 -21.19 2.97 -6.07
CA PRO A 540 -21.74 2.31 -7.26
C PRO A 540 -20.89 1.10 -7.67
N TYR A 541 -19.57 1.12 -7.47
CA TYR A 541 -18.74 -0.07 -7.71
C TYR A 541 -19.15 -1.23 -6.80
N GLN A 542 -19.21 -1.02 -5.49
CA GLN A 542 -19.57 -2.06 -4.53
C GLN A 542 -21.00 -2.56 -4.71
N LEU A 543 -21.94 -1.67 -5.00
CA LEU A 543 -23.31 -2.05 -5.30
C LEU A 543 -23.37 -2.93 -6.57
N GLY A 544 -22.73 -2.48 -7.65
CA GLY A 544 -22.71 -3.19 -8.93
C GLY A 544 -22.05 -4.57 -8.83
N TRP A 545 -20.87 -4.64 -8.21
CA TRP A 545 -20.14 -5.89 -8.06
C TRP A 545 -20.88 -6.90 -7.20
N ASN A 546 -21.43 -6.49 -6.06
CA ASN A 546 -22.06 -7.45 -5.16
C ASN A 546 -23.39 -7.97 -5.71
N LEU A 547 -24.17 -7.15 -6.43
CA LEU A 547 -25.38 -7.63 -7.11
C LEU A 547 -25.04 -8.63 -8.21
N ALA A 548 -24.07 -8.32 -9.06
CA ALA A 548 -23.64 -9.24 -10.10
C ALA A 548 -22.97 -10.51 -9.52
N ASP A 549 -22.25 -10.41 -8.41
CA ASP A 549 -21.68 -11.56 -7.69
C ASP A 549 -22.77 -12.48 -7.12
N LEU A 550 -23.85 -11.90 -6.56
CA LEU A 550 -25.02 -12.65 -6.11
C LEU A 550 -25.71 -13.36 -7.28
N ALA A 551 -25.89 -12.69 -8.42
CA ALA A 551 -26.46 -13.30 -9.63
C ALA A 551 -25.63 -14.49 -10.13
N VAL A 552 -24.30 -14.38 -10.11
CA VAL A 552 -23.39 -15.47 -10.51
C VAL A 552 -23.38 -16.61 -9.49
N SER A 553 -23.48 -16.31 -8.21
CA SER A 553 -23.41 -17.30 -7.13
C SER A 553 -24.72 -18.06 -6.94
N TYR A 554 -25.86 -17.42 -7.25
CA TYR A 554 -27.19 -17.98 -7.03
C TYR A 554 -28.06 -17.93 -8.30
N PRO A 555 -27.60 -18.47 -9.44
CA PRO A 555 -28.21 -18.23 -10.76
C PRO A 555 -29.66 -18.75 -10.89
N ASN A 556 -30.09 -19.64 -10.00
CA ASN A 556 -31.43 -20.22 -10.02
C ASN A 556 -32.49 -19.38 -9.28
N LEU A 557 -32.10 -18.26 -8.64
CA LEU A 557 -33.05 -17.37 -7.98
C LEU A 557 -33.79 -16.49 -8.99
N PRO A 558 -35.10 -16.20 -8.81
CA PRO A 558 -35.85 -15.32 -9.71
C PRO A 558 -35.23 -13.92 -9.87
N GLN A 559 -34.57 -13.43 -8.82
CA GLN A 559 -33.93 -12.11 -8.79
C GLN A 559 -32.61 -12.04 -9.56
N SER A 560 -32.01 -13.19 -9.93
CA SER A 560 -30.65 -13.24 -10.48
C SER A 560 -30.48 -12.39 -11.73
N GLN A 561 -31.43 -12.45 -12.65
CA GLN A 561 -31.39 -11.65 -13.88
C GLN A 561 -31.47 -10.14 -13.56
N ALA A 562 -32.37 -9.75 -12.64
CA ALA A 562 -32.50 -8.36 -12.22
C ALA A 562 -31.23 -7.85 -11.54
N TRP A 563 -30.61 -8.64 -10.65
CA TRP A 563 -29.33 -8.31 -10.02
C TRP A 563 -28.18 -8.19 -11.01
N GLN A 564 -28.17 -9.01 -12.06
CA GLN A 564 -27.17 -8.93 -13.11
C GLN A 564 -27.31 -7.64 -13.93
N GLU A 565 -28.53 -7.28 -14.32
CA GLU A 565 -28.83 -6.04 -15.06
C GLU A 565 -28.56 -4.79 -14.22
N GLU A 566 -29.01 -4.77 -12.96
CA GLU A 566 -28.68 -3.70 -12.01
C GLU A 566 -27.18 -3.63 -11.74
N GLY A 567 -26.53 -4.79 -11.60
CA GLY A 567 -25.09 -4.91 -11.40
C GLY A 567 -24.30 -4.19 -12.48
N LEU A 568 -24.58 -4.52 -13.75
CA LEU A 568 -23.95 -3.84 -14.89
C LEU A 568 -24.26 -2.34 -14.92
N LYS A 569 -25.51 -1.94 -14.64
CA LYS A 569 -25.90 -0.52 -14.62
C LYS A 569 -25.08 0.28 -13.60
N TRP A 570 -24.91 -0.24 -12.39
CA TRP A 570 -24.14 0.43 -11.33
C TRP A 570 -22.64 0.44 -11.62
N ILE A 571 -22.08 -0.62 -12.21
CA ILE A 571 -20.70 -0.60 -12.70
C ILE A 571 -20.51 0.49 -13.75
N LYS A 572 -21.44 0.65 -14.70
CA LYS A 572 -21.38 1.73 -15.70
C LYS A 572 -21.43 3.12 -15.04
N THR A 573 -22.27 3.31 -14.03
CA THR A 573 -22.29 4.55 -13.23
C THR A 573 -20.94 4.82 -12.58
N ALA A 574 -20.30 3.81 -11.99
CA ALA A 574 -19.00 3.95 -11.35
C ALA A 574 -17.88 4.30 -12.33
N ILE A 575 -17.91 3.74 -13.55
CA ILE A 575 -16.96 4.06 -14.63
C ILE A 575 -17.07 5.52 -15.06
N VAL A 576 -18.28 6.08 -15.11
CA VAL A 576 -18.48 7.51 -15.45
C VAL A 576 -17.84 8.41 -14.40
N ILE A 577 -17.90 8.03 -13.12
CA ILE A 577 -17.32 8.79 -12.01
C ILE A 577 -15.79 8.65 -11.98
N ASN A 578 -15.26 7.43 -12.20
CA ASN A 578 -13.83 7.17 -12.30
C ASN A 578 -13.49 6.37 -13.57
N PRO A 579 -13.16 7.07 -14.68
CA PRO A 579 -12.88 6.46 -15.98
C PRO A 579 -11.47 5.86 -16.11
N ASN A 580 -10.70 5.86 -15.02
CA ASN A 580 -9.29 5.47 -14.98
C ASN A 580 -9.08 4.24 -14.09
N ASN A 581 -10.09 3.37 -14.00
CA ASN A 581 -10.04 2.13 -13.24
C ASN A 581 -10.36 0.92 -14.13
N GLU A 582 -9.34 0.16 -14.50
CA GLU A 582 -9.45 -1.06 -15.31
C GLU A 582 -10.42 -2.08 -14.70
N ALA A 583 -10.50 -2.17 -13.37
CA ALA A 583 -11.36 -3.17 -12.73
C ALA A 583 -12.84 -2.95 -13.09
N GLY A 584 -13.27 -1.68 -13.19
CA GLY A 584 -14.61 -1.34 -13.65
C GLY A 584 -14.87 -1.80 -15.07
N TYR A 585 -13.94 -1.54 -15.99
CA TYR A 585 -14.05 -1.96 -17.38
C TYR A 585 -14.04 -3.48 -17.54
N ASN A 586 -13.21 -4.19 -16.77
CA ASN A 586 -13.20 -5.66 -16.74
C ASN A 586 -14.56 -6.21 -16.32
N ALA A 587 -15.10 -5.67 -15.22
CA ALA A 587 -16.40 -6.05 -14.70
C ALA A 587 -17.51 -5.81 -15.73
N ALA A 588 -17.56 -4.59 -16.30
CA ALA A 588 -18.56 -4.24 -17.31
C ALA A 588 -18.45 -5.14 -18.55
N ALA A 589 -17.24 -5.43 -19.02
CA ALA A 589 -17.03 -6.24 -20.21
C ALA A 589 -17.56 -7.67 -20.05
N TRP A 590 -17.23 -8.34 -18.94
CA TRP A 590 -17.73 -9.70 -18.68
C TRP A 590 -19.22 -9.73 -18.41
N LEU A 591 -19.78 -8.74 -17.72
CA LEU A 591 -21.22 -8.64 -17.48
C LEU A 591 -21.99 -8.37 -18.77
N SER A 592 -21.51 -7.49 -19.64
CA SER A 592 -22.08 -7.28 -20.97
C SER A 592 -22.05 -8.58 -21.80
N LEU A 593 -20.93 -9.34 -21.78
CA LEU A 593 -20.89 -10.64 -22.45
C LEU A 593 -21.95 -11.62 -21.94
N GLN A 594 -22.37 -11.57 -20.69
CA GLN A 594 -23.37 -12.51 -20.20
C GLN A 594 -24.79 -12.23 -20.75
N GLN A 595 -25.06 -11.03 -21.29
CA GLN A 595 -26.37 -10.69 -21.89
C GLN A 595 -26.65 -11.38 -23.23
N GLY A 596 -25.61 -11.89 -23.90
CA GLY A 596 -25.74 -12.82 -25.04
C GLY A 596 -26.13 -12.21 -26.39
N SER A 597 -26.52 -10.93 -26.47
CA SER A 597 -26.85 -10.27 -27.75
C SER A 597 -25.61 -9.84 -28.54
N GLN A 598 -25.73 -9.66 -29.85
CA GLN A 598 -24.64 -9.11 -30.66
C GLN A 598 -24.22 -7.73 -30.15
N SER A 599 -25.18 -6.83 -29.88
CA SER A 599 -24.92 -5.48 -29.33
C SER A 599 -24.15 -5.51 -28.01
N SER A 600 -24.46 -6.46 -27.13
CA SER A 600 -23.73 -6.65 -25.87
C SER A 600 -22.27 -7.09 -26.09
N ALA A 601 -22.00 -7.83 -27.17
CA ALA A 601 -20.64 -8.21 -27.55
C ALA A 601 -19.83 -7.03 -28.13
N GLN A 602 -20.46 -6.09 -28.85
CA GLN A 602 -19.79 -4.83 -29.26
C GLN A 602 -19.49 -3.94 -28.05
N GLU A 603 -20.42 -3.85 -27.11
CA GLU A 603 -20.21 -3.09 -25.88
C GLU A 603 -19.06 -3.70 -25.07
N ALA A 604 -19.04 -5.03 -24.90
CA ALA A 604 -17.96 -5.73 -24.21
C ALA A 604 -16.60 -5.51 -24.89
N GLU A 605 -16.53 -5.53 -26.22
CA GLU A 605 -15.30 -5.21 -26.96
C GLU A 605 -14.76 -3.82 -26.58
N THR A 606 -15.63 -2.82 -26.51
CA THR A 606 -15.26 -1.45 -26.15
C THR A 606 -14.66 -1.40 -24.74
N TYR A 607 -15.29 -2.09 -23.79
CA TYR A 607 -14.79 -2.14 -22.42
C TYR A 607 -13.48 -2.94 -22.28
N PHE A 608 -13.32 -4.08 -22.97
CA PHE A 608 -12.05 -4.81 -22.96
C PHE A 608 -10.90 -3.99 -23.52
N ARG A 609 -11.13 -3.28 -24.63
CA ARG A 609 -10.12 -2.39 -25.22
C ARG A 609 -9.73 -1.28 -24.24
N ARG A 610 -10.70 -0.64 -23.59
CA ARG A 610 -10.41 0.39 -22.59
C ARG A 610 -9.67 -0.14 -21.36
N GLY A 611 -10.02 -1.34 -20.89
CA GLY A 611 -9.27 -2.01 -19.82
C GLY A 611 -7.81 -2.30 -20.20
N LEU A 612 -7.58 -2.74 -21.45
CA LEU A 612 -6.23 -2.99 -21.99
C LEU A 612 -5.44 -1.71 -22.24
N GLU A 613 -6.09 -0.57 -22.49
CA GLU A 613 -5.41 0.74 -22.54
C GLU A 613 -4.84 1.13 -21.17
N LEU A 614 -5.60 0.88 -20.09
CA LEU A 614 -5.20 1.21 -18.72
C LEU A 614 -4.18 0.19 -18.16
N VAL A 615 -4.38 -1.11 -18.41
CA VAL A 615 -3.49 -2.18 -17.96
C VAL A 615 -3.30 -3.21 -19.08
N PRO A 616 -2.30 -3.02 -19.98
CA PRO A 616 -2.14 -3.84 -21.19
C PRO A 616 -1.96 -5.34 -20.97
N LEU A 617 -1.29 -5.73 -19.88
CA LEU A 617 -0.99 -7.15 -19.60
C LEU A 617 -1.94 -7.75 -18.56
N LYS A 618 -3.09 -7.12 -18.33
CA LYS A 618 -4.05 -7.62 -17.37
C LYS A 618 -4.66 -8.93 -17.83
N ARG A 619 -4.49 -9.96 -17.01
CA ARG A 619 -5.05 -11.30 -17.25
C ARG A 619 -6.55 -11.23 -17.48
N SER A 620 -7.05 -12.14 -18.31
CA SER A 620 -8.44 -12.28 -18.78
C SER A 620 -8.93 -11.23 -19.78
N LEU A 621 -8.31 -10.05 -19.88
CA LEU A 621 -8.85 -9.01 -20.76
C LEU A 621 -8.64 -9.34 -22.25
N SER A 622 -7.47 -9.84 -22.64
CA SER A 622 -7.19 -10.17 -24.05
C SER A 622 -7.98 -11.41 -24.47
N PHE A 623 -8.13 -12.39 -23.57
CA PHE A 623 -9.02 -13.52 -23.80
C PHE A 623 -10.49 -13.07 -23.93
N GLY A 624 -10.98 -12.23 -23.02
CA GLY A 624 -12.33 -11.68 -23.06
C GLY A 624 -12.62 -10.86 -24.32
N LEU A 625 -11.65 -10.06 -24.78
CA LEU A 625 -11.69 -9.39 -26.08
C LEU A 625 -11.84 -10.40 -27.23
N GLY A 626 -11.09 -11.51 -27.18
CA GLY A 626 -11.23 -12.61 -28.13
C GLY A 626 -12.65 -13.20 -28.13
N VAL A 627 -13.22 -13.44 -26.95
CA VAL A 627 -14.59 -13.94 -26.80
C VAL A 627 -15.61 -12.96 -27.37
N SER A 628 -15.46 -11.66 -27.12
CA SER A 628 -16.38 -10.64 -27.64
C SER A 628 -16.31 -10.55 -29.16
N LEU A 629 -15.11 -10.59 -29.75
CA LEU A 629 -14.91 -10.58 -31.20
C LEU A 629 -15.48 -11.83 -31.88
N LEU A 630 -15.30 -12.99 -31.26
CA LEU A 630 -15.83 -14.25 -31.78
C LEU A 630 -17.36 -14.23 -31.90
N ARG A 631 -18.05 -13.69 -30.88
CA ARG A 631 -19.52 -13.53 -30.89
C ARG A 631 -20.02 -12.55 -31.93
N GLN A 632 -19.16 -11.66 -32.42
CA GLN A 632 -19.46 -10.76 -33.53
C GLN A 632 -19.10 -11.36 -34.90
N GLY A 633 -18.61 -12.60 -34.96
CA GLY A 633 -18.15 -13.26 -36.19
C GLY A 633 -16.72 -12.85 -36.63
N LYS A 634 -16.04 -11.99 -35.88
CA LYS A 634 -14.68 -11.49 -36.16
C LYS A 634 -13.61 -12.51 -35.72
N THR A 635 -13.61 -13.66 -36.38
CA THR A 635 -12.85 -14.85 -35.94
C THR A 635 -11.33 -14.64 -36.01
N THR A 636 -10.83 -13.91 -37.02
CA THR A 636 -9.38 -13.67 -37.17
C THR A 636 -8.84 -12.79 -36.07
N GLU A 637 -9.54 -11.70 -35.74
CA GLU A 637 -9.21 -10.80 -34.64
C GLU A 637 -9.36 -11.50 -33.29
N ALA A 638 -10.38 -12.36 -33.14
CA ALA A 638 -10.58 -13.16 -31.93
C ALA A 638 -9.37 -14.05 -31.63
N ILE A 639 -8.86 -14.75 -32.65
CA ILE A 639 -7.66 -15.58 -32.53
C ILE A 639 -6.43 -14.73 -32.19
N ALA A 640 -6.29 -13.54 -32.79
CA ALA A 640 -5.18 -12.64 -32.46
C ALA A 640 -5.22 -12.19 -30.99
N ALA A 641 -6.39 -11.80 -30.48
CA ALA A 641 -6.57 -11.41 -29.08
C ALA A 641 -6.32 -12.57 -28.11
N MET A 642 -6.85 -13.77 -28.41
CA MET A 642 -6.57 -14.98 -27.64
C MET A 642 -5.08 -15.36 -27.66
N THR A 643 -4.40 -15.17 -28.79
CA THR A 643 -2.95 -15.35 -28.90
C THR A 643 -2.21 -14.36 -28.01
N ALA A 644 -2.64 -13.10 -27.95
CA ALA A 644 -2.05 -12.10 -27.07
C ALA A 644 -2.19 -12.48 -25.59
N GLU A 645 -3.33 -13.04 -25.15
CA GLU A 645 -3.47 -13.55 -23.78
C GLU A 645 -2.41 -14.60 -23.46
N VAL A 646 -2.22 -15.61 -24.31
CA VAL A 646 -1.24 -16.68 -24.07
C VAL A 646 0.20 -16.23 -24.27
N ILE A 647 0.48 -15.19 -25.05
CA ILE A 647 1.81 -14.56 -25.08
C ILE A 647 2.12 -13.94 -23.72
N ASN A 648 1.13 -13.25 -23.14
CA ASN A 648 1.29 -12.52 -21.90
C ASN A 648 1.23 -13.43 -20.67
N ASP A 649 0.38 -14.46 -20.68
CA ASP A 649 0.21 -15.50 -19.66
C ASP A 649 0.43 -16.90 -20.24
N PRO A 650 1.68 -17.33 -20.47
CA PRO A 650 1.96 -18.57 -21.21
C PRO A 650 1.33 -19.82 -20.60
N ILE A 651 1.19 -19.88 -19.27
CA ILE A 651 0.54 -21.00 -18.58
C ILE A 651 -0.92 -21.19 -19.02
N PHE A 652 -1.59 -20.12 -19.45
CA PHE A 652 -2.99 -20.16 -19.89
C PHE A 652 -3.23 -21.06 -21.10
N ILE A 653 -2.19 -21.38 -21.90
CA ILE A 653 -2.29 -22.35 -23.01
C ILE A 653 -2.65 -23.77 -22.54
N THR A 654 -2.42 -24.07 -21.26
CA THR A 654 -2.71 -25.36 -20.64
C THR A 654 -4.08 -25.41 -19.96
N SER A 655 -4.82 -24.30 -19.97
CA SER A 655 -6.13 -24.19 -19.33
C SER A 655 -7.13 -25.19 -19.92
N PRO A 656 -7.93 -25.90 -19.09
CA PRO A 656 -9.01 -26.75 -19.58
C PRO A 656 -10.08 -25.99 -20.38
N ILE A 657 -10.10 -24.65 -20.35
CA ILE A 657 -11.04 -23.84 -21.13
C ILE A 657 -10.93 -24.11 -22.64
N TRP A 658 -9.76 -24.51 -23.13
CA TRP A 658 -9.56 -24.82 -24.56
C TRP A 658 -10.29 -26.09 -25.01
N LEU A 659 -10.79 -26.90 -24.08
CA LEU A 659 -11.65 -28.05 -24.35
C LEU A 659 -13.13 -27.67 -24.49
N ASP A 660 -13.51 -26.44 -24.12
CA ASP A 660 -14.89 -25.98 -24.31
C ASP A 660 -15.18 -25.93 -25.83
N PRO A 661 -16.36 -26.41 -26.28
CA PRO A 661 -16.68 -26.49 -27.72
C PRO A 661 -16.54 -25.17 -28.47
N ALA A 662 -16.74 -24.04 -27.77
CA ALA A 662 -16.60 -22.70 -28.32
C ALA A 662 -15.16 -22.34 -28.74
N PHE A 663 -14.14 -22.98 -28.14
CA PHE A 663 -12.73 -22.66 -28.35
C PHE A 663 -11.93 -23.80 -28.98
N GLN A 664 -12.46 -25.03 -28.95
CA GLN A 664 -11.77 -26.23 -29.43
C GLN A 664 -11.30 -26.11 -30.88
N SER A 665 -12.10 -25.51 -31.77
CA SER A 665 -11.73 -25.29 -33.18
C SER A 665 -10.72 -24.15 -33.39
N LEU A 666 -10.61 -23.22 -32.44
CA LEU A 666 -9.72 -22.06 -32.50
C LEU A 666 -8.34 -22.38 -31.92
N TYR A 667 -8.28 -23.30 -30.95
CA TYR A 667 -7.05 -23.65 -30.22
C TYR A 667 -5.85 -23.97 -31.13
N PRO A 668 -5.96 -24.79 -32.20
CA PRO A 668 -4.83 -25.07 -33.08
C PRO A 668 -4.26 -23.82 -33.77
N ARG A 669 -5.11 -22.84 -34.10
CA ARG A 669 -4.67 -21.57 -34.72
C ARG A 669 -3.97 -20.67 -33.72
N VAL A 670 -4.46 -20.62 -32.48
CA VAL A 670 -3.79 -19.89 -31.37
C VAL A 670 -2.41 -20.50 -31.11
N VAL A 671 -2.33 -21.82 -31.01
CA VAL A 671 -1.05 -22.56 -30.85
C VAL A 671 -0.09 -22.27 -32.00
N ALA A 672 -0.56 -22.31 -33.26
CA ALA A 672 0.28 -22.06 -34.42
C ALA A 672 0.87 -20.64 -34.42
N ASN A 673 0.07 -19.64 -34.03
CA ASN A 673 0.56 -18.27 -33.90
C ASN A 673 1.56 -18.11 -32.75
N LEU A 674 1.30 -18.76 -31.61
CA LEU A 674 2.20 -18.75 -30.45
C LEU A 674 3.54 -19.43 -30.76
N ASP A 675 3.54 -20.57 -31.45
CA ASP A 675 4.75 -21.27 -31.90
C ASP A 675 5.58 -20.38 -32.84
N ARG A 676 4.94 -19.69 -33.80
CA ARG A 676 5.61 -18.74 -34.68
C ARG A 676 6.23 -17.58 -33.90
N PHE A 677 5.50 -17.04 -32.92
CA PHE A 677 5.98 -15.94 -32.08
C PHE A 677 7.22 -16.35 -31.27
N TYR A 678 7.17 -17.50 -30.59
CA TYR A 678 8.32 -17.98 -29.81
C TYR A 678 9.49 -18.43 -30.69
N SER A 679 9.24 -19.04 -31.85
CA SER A 679 10.30 -19.42 -32.81
C SER A 679 11.08 -18.21 -33.33
N GLY A 680 10.44 -17.05 -33.44
CA GLY A 680 11.09 -15.80 -33.83
C GLY A 680 11.90 -15.12 -32.73
N ASN A 681 11.91 -15.64 -31.49
CA ASN A 681 12.56 -15.01 -30.35
C ASN A 681 13.43 -16.01 -29.57
N PRO A 682 14.77 -15.95 -29.70
CA PRO A 682 15.68 -16.84 -28.98
C PRO A 682 15.51 -16.84 -27.45
N ASN A 683 15.07 -15.71 -26.87
CA ASN A 683 14.83 -15.59 -25.42
C ASN A 683 13.58 -16.36 -24.96
N LYS A 684 12.81 -16.93 -25.89
CA LYS A 684 11.61 -17.73 -25.64
C LYS A 684 11.81 -19.21 -25.93
N ALA A 685 13.07 -19.68 -26.03
CA ALA A 685 13.38 -21.09 -26.28
C ALA A 685 12.73 -22.05 -25.28
N LEU A 686 12.71 -21.71 -23.98
CA LEU A 686 12.00 -22.49 -22.97
C LEU A 686 10.49 -22.53 -23.23
N ASN A 687 9.86 -21.38 -23.44
CA ASN A 687 8.42 -21.33 -23.71
C ASN A 687 8.05 -22.09 -25.01
N LEU A 688 8.90 -22.03 -26.04
CA LEU A 688 8.73 -22.79 -27.28
C LEU A 688 8.78 -24.30 -27.04
N ALA A 689 9.83 -24.79 -26.35
CA ALA A 689 9.99 -26.21 -26.05
C ALA A 689 8.83 -26.73 -25.19
N SER A 690 8.44 -25.97 -24.16
CA SER A 690 7.29 -26.29 -23.30
C SER A 690 5.97 -26.34 -24.07
N LEU A 691 5.73 -25.37 -24.97
CA LEU A 691 4.54 -25.35 -25.84
C LEU A 691 4.51 -26.58 -26.75
N ARG A 692 5.61 -26.87 -27.43
CA ARG A 692 5.72 -27.99 -28.38
C ARG A 692 5.56 -29.34 -27.70
N TRP A 693 6.08 -29.47 -26.48
CA TRP A 693 5.84 -30.64 -25.64
C TRP A 693 4.36 -30.76 -25.27
N TRP A 694 3.76 -29.68 -24.77
CA TRP A 694 2.36 -29.66 -24.35
C TRP A 694 1.40 -30.12 -25.46
N ILE A 695 1.61 -29.64 -26.68
CA ILE A 695 0.78 -30.01 -27.84
C ILE A 695 1.19 -31.33 -28.50
N GLY A 696 2.23 -32.01 -27.99
CA GLY A 696 2.68 -33.32 -28.47
C GLY A 696 3.42 -33.30 -29.82
N LYS A 697 4.17 -32.23 -30.15
CA LYS A 697 4.97 -32.22 -31.38
C LYS A 697 6.10 -33.27 -31.33
N PRO A 698 6.45 -33.89 -32.47
CA PRO A 698 7.65 -34.74 -32.57
C PRO A 698 8.90 -33.97 -32.16
N ASN A 699 9.87 -34.66 -31.55
CA ASN A 699 11.15 -34.11 -31.06
C ASN A 699 11.08 -33.09 -29.91
N ALA A 700 9.89 -32.73 -29.41
CA ALA A 700 9.76 -31.74 -28.33
C ALA A 700 10.54 -32.11 -27.05
N ILE A 701 10.67 -33.41 -26.75
CA ILE A 701 11.45 -33.90 -25.60
C ILE A 701 12.95 -33.57 -25.75
N ALA A 702 13.49 -33.65 -26.97
CA ALA A 702 14.87 -33.28 -27.24
C ALA A 702 15.07 -31.76 -27.12
N GLU A 703 14.10 -30.97 -27.61
CA GLU A 703 14.10 -29.52 -27.44
C GLU A 703 14.10 -29.11 -25.96
N LEU A 704 13.27 -29.75 -25.13
CA LEU A 704 13.26 -29.51 -23.67
C LEU A 704 14.64 -29.72 -23.05
N LYS A 705 15.36 -30.80 -23.41
CA LYS A 705 16.72 -31.08 -22.92
C LYS A 705 17.72 -30.00 -23.35
N GLN A 706 17.56 -29.44 -24.55
CA GLN A 706 18.47 -28.42 -25.09
C GLN A 706 18.33 -27.04 -24.41
N THR A 707 17.21 -26.77 -23.74
CA THR A 707 16.99 -25.48 -23.05
C THR A 707 17.95 -25.23 -21.88
N ALA A 708 18.62 -26.28 -21.38
CA ALA A 708 19.39 -26.27 -20.14
C ALA A 708 18.62 -25.79 -18.89
N ASN A 709 17.29 -25.70 -18.97
CA ASN A 709 16.44 -25.39 -17.82
C ASN A 709 16.28 -26.65 -16.95
N PRO A 710 16.56 -26.59 -15.64
CA PRO A 710 16.52 -27.77 -14.77
C PRO A 710 15.17 -28.50 -14.79
N SER A 711 14.06 -27.77 -14.75
CA SER A 711 12.73 -28.38 -14.76
C SER A 711 12.36 -28.97 -16.11
N ALA A 712 12.79 -28.34 -17.21
CA ALA A 712 12.58 -28.89 -18.56
C ALA A 712 13.37 -30.19 -18.76
N MET A 713 14.62 -30.23 -18.30
CA MET A 713 15.45 -31.45 -18.34
C MET A 713 14.87 -32.57 -17.47
N LEU A 714 14.43 -32.24 -16.24
CA LEU A 714 13.80 -33.20 -15.33
C LEU A 714 12.52 -33.79 -15.95
N LEU A 715 11.66 -32.94 -16.51
CA LEU A 715 10.46 -33.38 -17.22
C LEU A 715 10.82 -34.30 -18.39
N ALA A 716 11.79 -33.91 -19.23
CA ALA A 716 12.21 -34.71 -20.37
C ALA A 716 12.80 -36.08 -19.98
N ASN A 717 13.51 -36.15 -18.85
CA ASN A 717 14.04 -37.41 -18.32
C ASN A 717 12.93 -38.30 -17.75
N ALA A 718 11.95 -37.71 -17.05
CA ALA A 718 10.77 -38.41 -16.54
C ALA A 718 9.92 -39.02 -17.67
N ILE A 719 9.71 -38.27 -18.75
CA ILE A 719 8.98 -38.75 -19.93
C ILE A 719 9.71 -39.92 -20.62
N ASN A 720 11.04 -39.85 -20.75
CA ASN A 720 11.85 -40.92 -21.35
C ASN A 720 12.09 -42.12 -20.40
N ASN A 721 11.61 -42.07 -19.16
CA ASN A 721 11.89 -43.06 -18.13
C ASN A 721 13.40 -43.32 -17.95
N ASP A 722 14.22 -42.26 -17.98
CA ASP A 722 15.68 -42.34 -17.84
C ASP A 722 16.06 -42.62 -16.38
N THR A 723 16.10 -43.90 -16.03
CA THR A 723 16.34 -44.37 -14.66
C THR A 723 17.68 -43.92 -14.09
N ASN A 724 18.72 -43.77 -14.93
CA ASN A 724 20.03 -43.31 -14.50
C ASN A 724 20.00 -41.83 -14.12
N ALA A 725 19.40 -40.99 -14.97
CA ALA A 725 19.29 -39.56 -14.72
C ALA A 725 18.35 -39.23 -13.54
N LEU A 726 17.38 -40.11 -13.23
CA LEU A 726 16.38 -39.90 -12.19
C LEU A 726 16.71 -40.60 -10.87
N GLN A 727 17.84 -41.29 -10.74
CA GLN A 727 18.16 -42.06 -9.54
C GLN A 727 18.24 -41.19 -8.28
N SER A 728 18.82 -40.00 -8.38
CA SER A 728 18.87 -39.02 -7.28
C SER A 728 17.48 -38.51 -6.90
N VAL A 729 16.65 -38.20 -7.89
CA VAL A 729 15.26 -37.74 -7.71
C VAL A 729 14.40 -38.82 -7.06
N LYS A 730 14.58 -40.08 -7.47
CA LYS A 730 13.88 -41.23 -6.89
C LYS A 730 14.19 -41.39 -5.40
N GLN A 731 15.43 -41.15 -5.00
CA GLN A 731 15.90 -41.36 -3.63
C GLN A 731 15.68 -40.14 -2.71
N ASN A 732 15.92 -38.93 -3.21
CA ASN A 732 15.95 -37.72 -2.37
C ASN A 732 15.41 -36.47 -3.09
N PRO A 733 14.09 -36.41 -3.39
CA PRO A 733 13.49 -35.28 -4.09
C PRO A 733 13.45 -34.01 -3.23
N GLN A 734 13.83 -32.87 -3.81
CA GLN A 734 13.92 -31.55 -3.16
C GLN A 734 12.91 -30.52 -3.66
N THR A 735 12.52 -30.60 -4.94
CA THR A 735 11.55 -29.67 -5.54
C THR A 735 10.16 -30.30 -5.69
N PRO A 736 9.07 -29.51 -5.81
CA PRO A 736 7.73 -30.05 -6.03
C PRO A 736 7.65 -30.99 -7.25
N LEU A 737 8.32 -30.62 -8.35
CA LEU A 737 8.38 -31.44 -9.56
C LEU A 737 9.15 -32.76 -9.30
N GLU A 738 10.29 -32.71 -8.62
CA GLU A 738 11.04 -33.90 -8.24
C GLU A 738 10.23 -34.85 -7.35
N MET A 739 9.44 -34.30 -6.42
CA MET A 739 8.56 -35.10 -5.57
C MET A 739 7.45 -35.77 -6.37
N ALA A 740 6.85 -35.06 -7.33
CA ALA A 740 5.87 -35.63 -8.25
C ALA A 740 6.48 -36.74 -9.13
N ILE A 741 7.69 -36.54 -9.65
CA ILE A 741 8.43 -37.56 -10.42
C ILE A 741 8.78 -38.75 -9.51
N SER A 742 9.24 -38.52 -8.28
CA SER A 742 9.53 -39.59 -7.33
C SER A 742 8.27 -40.37 -6.96
N ALA A 743 7.11 -39.71 -6.86
CA ALA A 743 5.81 -40.35 -6.65
C ALA A 743 5.42 -41.26 -7.81
N TRP A 744 5.80 -40.90 -9.04
CA TRP A 744 5.65 -41.75 -10.22
C TRP A 744 6.54 -43.00 -10.11
N LEU A 745 7.83 -42.81 -9.80
CA LEU A 745 8.85 -43.87 -9.73
C LEU A 745 8.72 -44.80 -8.51
N ASN A 746 8.00 -44.39 -7.47
CA ASN A 746 7.79 -45.13 -6.23
C ASN A 746 6.28 -45.30 -5.92
N PRO A 747 5.57 -46.26 -6.54
CA PRO A 747 4.13 -46.42 -6.35
C PRO A 747 3.69 -46.56 -4.88
N ASN A 748 4.49 -47.22 -4.05
CA ASN A 748 4.21 -47.43 -2.63
C ASN A 748 4.25 -46.15 -1.77
N LEU A 749 4.95 -45.11 -2.23
CA LEU A 749 5.11 -43.83 -1.50
C LEU A 749 4.37 -42.68 -2.19
N ARG A 750 3.62 -42.97 -3.26
CA ARG A 750 3.04 -42.00 -4.19
C ARG A 750 2.22 -40.92 -3.49
N GLU A 751 1.28 -41.32 -2.65
CA GLU A 751 0.38 -40.39 -1.97
C GLU A 751 1.13 -39.44 -1.03
N LYS A 752 2.04 -39.98 -0.20
CA LYS A 752 2.87 -39.18 0.71
C LYS A 752 3.78 -38.21 -0.05
N LEU A 753 4.35 -38.64 -1.18
CA LEU A 753 5.21 -37.79 -2.00
C LEU A 753 4.43 -36.70 -2.72
N LEU A 754 3.21 -36.98 -3.18
CA LEU A 754 2.32 -35.97 -3.79
C LEU A 754 1.80 -34.98 -2.75
N GLU A 755 1.47 -35.42 -1.55
CA GLU A 755 1.10 -34.55 -0.44
C GLU A 755 2.27 -33.62 -0.08
N ARG A 756 3.48 -34.17 0.05
CA ARG A 756 4.70 -33.37 0.27
C ARG A 756 4.95 -32.40 -0.89
N ALA A 757 4.76 -32.82 -2.14
CA ALA A 757 4.91 -31.97 -3.32
C ALA A 757 3.93 -30.79 -3.28
N TYR A 758 2.67 -31.04 -2.88
CA TYR A 758 1.65 -30.01 -2.71
C TYR A 758 2.07 -29.01 -1.65
N VAL A 759 2.45 -29.47 -0.45
CA VAL A 759 2.89 -28.60 0.66
C VAL A 759 4.08 -27.73 0.25
N PHE A 760 5.04 -28.26 -0.50
CA PHE A 760 6.18 -27.49 -1.02
C PHE A 760 5.78 -26.49 -2.11
N ALA A 761 4.81 -26.83 -2.96
CA ALA A 761 4.34 -25.94 -4.03
C ALA A 761 3.53 -24.76 -3.49
N THR A 762 2.77 -24.96 -2.41
CA THR A 762 1.85 -23.97 -1.85
C THR A 762 2.35 -23.28 -0.59
N ASN A 763 3.40 -23.81 0.06
CA ASN A 763 3.83 -23.43 1.41
C ASN A 763 2.68 -23.48 2.44
N SER A 764 1.71 -24.38 2.24
CA SER A 764 0.52 -24.52 3.09
C SER A 764 0.42 -25.91 3.67
N LEU A 765 -0.08 -26.01 4.89
CA LEU A 765 -0.40 -27.31 5.50
C LEU A 765 -1.56 -27.98 4.75
N PRO A 766 -1.64 -29.33 4.77
CA PRO A 766 -2.75 -30.05 4.17
C PRO A 766 -4.11 -29.69 4.79
N ASP A 767 -5.11 -29.58 3.92
CA ASP A 767 -6.53 -29.42 4.22
C ASP A 767 -7.41 -30.38 3.36
N LEU A 768 -8.73 -30.34 3.56
CA LEU A 768 -9.68 -31.20 2.82
C LEU A 768 -9.58 -31.03 1.29
N ARG A 769 -9.32 -29.81 0.81
CA ARG A 769 -9.19 -29.53 -0.63
C ARG A 769 -7.92 -30.14 -1.19
N SER A 770 -6.80 -29.97 -0.50
CA SER A 770 -5.51 -30.54 -0.87
C SER A 770 -5.58 -32.06 -0.89
N ALA A 771 -6.25 -32.69 0.08
CA ALA A 771 -6.44 -34.14 0.11
C ALA A 771 -7.20 -34.65 -1.12
N ALA A 772 -8.26 -33.95 -1.54
CA ALA A 772 -9.00 -34.31 -2.75
C ALA A 772 -8.14 -34.17 -4.02
N ILE A 773 -7.32 -33.11 -4.12
CA ILE A 773 -6.39 -32.91 -5.25
C ILE A 773 -5.33 -34.03 -5.26
N VAL A 774 -4.70 -34.32 -4.12
CA VAL A 774 -3.66 -35.36 -4.00
C VAL A 774 -4.22 -36.75 -4.34
N SER A 775 -5.41 -37.10 -3.83
CA SER A 775 -6.08 -38.37 -4.16
C SER A 775 -6.35 -38.47 -5.66
N ALA A 776 -6.87 -37.40 -6.28
CA ALA A 776 -7.13 -37.38 -7.71
C ALA A 776 -5.83 -37.51 -8.54
N MET A 777 -4.72 -36.89 -8.10
CA MET A 777 -3.41 -37.05 -8.75
C MET A 777 -2.92 -38.50 -8.66
N ARG A 778 -3.02 -39.12 -7.48
CA ARG A 778 -2.63 -40.53 -7.25
C ARG A 778 -3.41 -41.48 -8.14
N ASP A 779 -4.74 -41.36 -8.15
CA ASP A 779 -5.61 -42.25 -8.91
C ASP A 779 -5.35 -42.13 -10.40
N ARG A 780 -5.12 -40.90 -10.88
CA ARG A 780 -4.73 -40.65 -12.26
C ARG A 780 -3.37 -41.25 -12.60
N MET A 781 -2.37 -41.13 -11.72
CA MET A 781 -1.06 -41.77 -11.92
C MET A 781 -1.19 -43.29 -12.05
N ASN A 782 -2.08 -43.93 -11.28
CA ASN A 782 -2.33 -45.37 -11.36
C ASN A 782 -2.89 -45.80 -12.72
N GLN A 783 -3.62 -44.92 -13.40
CA GLN A 783 -4.32 -45.19 -14.66
C GLN A 783 -3.53 -44.77 -15.91
N SER A 784 -2.42 -44.05 -15.74
CA SER A 784 -1.64 -43.49 -16.85
C SER A 784 -0.56 -44.48 -17.31
N ASN A 785 -0.28 -44.56 -18.62
CA ASN A 785 0.73 -45.50 -19.13
C ASN A 785 2.17 -45.02 -18.91
N ASN A 786 2.37 -43.71 -18.92
CA ASN A 786 3.66 -43.06 -18.72
C ASN A 786 3.45 -41.69 -18.05
N PHE A 787 4.55 -41.05 -17.64
CA PHE A 787 4.51 -39.77 -16.93
C PHE A 787 3.94 -38.64 -17.80
N ASP A 788 4.14 -38.70 -19.12
CA ASP A 788 3.65 -37.72 -20.07
C ASP A 788 2.12 -37.78 -20.20
N ASP A 789 1.57 -38.99 -20.28
CA ASP A 789 0.14 -39.27 -20.30
C ASP A 789 -0.53 -38.73 -19.04
N TRP A 790 0.09 -38.94 -17.87
CA TRP A 790 -0.42 -38.43 -16.59
C TRP A 790 -0.67 -36.91 -16.64
N VAL A 791 0.27 -36.16 -17.21
CA VAL A 791 0.20 -34.69 -17.28
C VAL A 791 -0.66 -34.19 -18.45
N ARG A 792 -0.50 -34.75 -19.66
CA ARG A 792 -1.10 -34.17 -20.89
C ARG A 792 -2.46 -34.73 -21.26
N GLN A 793 -2.84 -35.93 -20.81
CA GLN A 793 -4.16 -36.46 -21.17
C GLN A 793 -5.27 -35.50 -20.70
N PRO A 794 -6.43 -35.46 -21.39
CA PRO A 794 -7.58 -34.68 -20.96
C PRO A 794 -8.01 -35.04 -19.53
N LEU A 795 -8.50 -34.05 -18.79
CA LEU A 795 -9.10 -34.27 -17.47
C LEU A 795 -10.58 -34.64 -17.63
N PRO A 796 -11.10 -35.58 -16.83
CA PRO A 796 -12.54 -35.83 -16.77
C PRO A 796 -13.32 -34.57 -16.36
N ALA A 797 -14.59 -34.49 -16.80
CA ALA A 797 -15.50 -33.46 -16.32
C ALA A 797 -15.59 -33.50 -14.78
N ASN A 798 -15.58 -32.33 -14.15
CA ASN A 798 -15.62 -32.16 -12.69
C ASN A 798 -14.43 -32.78 -11.92
N SER A 799 -13.29 -33.04 -12.58
CA SER A 799 -12.09 -33.49 -11.90
C SER A 799 -11.63 -32.48 -10.82
N PRO A 800 -11.27 -32.92 -9.60
CA PRO A 800 -10.64 -32.07 -8.58
C PRO A 800 -9.32 -31.41 -9.05
N LEU A 801 -8.72 -31.93 -10.13
CA LEU A 801 -7.51 -31.38 -10.74
C LEU A 801 -7.77 -30.11 -11.58
N VAL A 802 -9.05 -29.78 -11.84
CA VAL A 802 -9.43 -28.49 -12.43
C VAL A 802 -9.69 -27.49 -11.30
N ILE A 803 -8.72 -26.62 -11.06
CA ILE A 803 -8.81 -25.56 -10.07
C ILE A 803 -9.63 -24.42 -10.67
N ASN A 804 -10.89 -24.31 -10.24
CA ASN A 804 -11.79 -23.22 -10.59
C ASN A 804 -11.71 -22.12 -9.53
N TYR A 805 -11.53 -20.87 -9.97
CA TYR A 805 -11.57 -19.71 -9.07
C TYR A 805 -11.80 -18.40 -9.84
N ARG A 806 -12.31 -17.39 -9.14
CA ARG A 806 -12.36 -16.00 -9.61
C ARG A 806 -11.24 -15.21 -8.93
N ARG A 807 -10.57 -14.34 -9.67
CA ARG A 807 -9.45 -13.55 -9.13
C ARG A 807 -9.98 -12.43 -8.23
N ALA A 808 -9.48 -12.36 -7.00
CA ALA A 808 -9.80 -11.28 -6.09
C ALA A 808 -9.07 -9.99 -6.49
N ARG A 809 -9.78 -8.87 -6.43
CA ARG A 809 -9.25 -7.52 -6.64
C ARG A 809 -8.62 -6.99 -5.36
N LEU A 810 -7.55 -7.66 -4.92
CA LEU A 810 -6.78 -7.25 -3.75
C LEU A 810 -6.33 -5.79 -3.91
N GLY A 811 -6.49 -4.99 -2.85
CA GLY A 811 -6.17 -3.56 -2.87
C GLY A 811 -7.29 -2.64 -3.38
N PHE A 812 -8.39 -3.16 -3.95
CA PHE A 812 -9.50 -2.31 -4.43
C PHE A 812 -10.04 -1.38 -3.33
N SER A 813 -10.34 -1.94 -2.15
CA SER A 813 -10.84 -1.21 -0.99
C SER A 813 -9.84 -0.15 -0.50
N ILE A 814 -8.55 -0.49 -0.46
CA ILE A 814 -7.48 0.41 -0.04
C ILE A 814 -7.34 1.59 -1.00
N VAL A 815 -7.28 1.33 -2.32
CA VAL A 815 -7.18 2.34 -3.38
C VAL A 815 -8.42 3.22 -3.43
N SER A 816 -9.60 2.65 -3.16
CA SER A 816 -10.87 3.38 -3.03
C SER A 816 -11.02 4.10 -1.68
N ARG A 817 -10.05 3.93 -0.78
CA ARG A 817 -10.02 4.54 0.57
C ARG A 817 -11.28 4.27 1.40
N HIS A 818 -11.82 3.06 1.24
CA HIS A 818 -12.93 2.53 2.01
C HIS A 818 -12.67 1.04 2.28
N LEU A 819 -12.68 0.62 3.55
CA LEU A 819 -12.38 -0.77 3.92
C LEU A 819 -13.59 -1.58 4.39
N ASP A 820 -14.76 -0.95 4.51
CA ASP A 820 -15.96 -1.57 5.07
C ASP A 820 -16.58 -2.65 4.16
N GLY A 821 -16.25 -2.65 2.87
CA GLY A 821 -16.88 -3.50 1.85
C GLY A 821 -16.08 -4.74 1.49
N VAL A 822 -16.75 -5.62 0.73
CA VAL A 822 -16.18 -6.90 0.28
C VAL A 822 -15.14 -6.66 -0.80
N VAL A 823 -14.07 -7.46 -0.80
CA VAL A 823 -13.09 -7.47 -1.89
C VAL A 823 -13.76 -8.01 -3.16
N PRO A 824 -13.88 -7.24 -4.25
CA PRO A 824 -14.52 -7.70 -5.47
C PRO A 824 -13.80 -8.89 -6.10
N LEU A 825 -14.56 -9.73 -6.78
CA LEU A 825 -14.05 -10.84 -7.59
C LEU A 825 -14.26 -10.53 -9.08
N ASP A 826 -13.26 -10.86 -9.90
CA ASP A 826 -13.42 -10.84 -11.36
C ASP A 826 -14.52 -11.80 -11.80
N PHE A 827 -15.33 -11.41 -12.79
CA PHE A 827 -16.39 -12.27 -13.31
C PHE A 827 -15.88 -13.38 -14.24
N PHE A 828 -14.61 -13.32 -14.66
CA PHE A 828 -13.96 -14.42 -15.35
C PHE A 828 -13.63 -15.57 -14.39
N ASN A 829 -14.18 -16.75 -14.67
CA ASN A 829 -13.82 -17.97 -13.95
C ASN A 829 -12.57 -18.60 -14.56
N VAL A 830 -11.46 -18.53 -13.82
CA VAL A 830 -10.19 -19.15 -14.20
C VAL A 830 -10.29 -20.65 -14.02
N ARG A 831 -9.79 -21.40 -15.01
CA ARG A 831 -9.66 -22.86 -14.96
C ARG A 831 -8.20 -23.24 -15.13
N ASP A 832 -7.55 -23.67 -14.07
CA ASP A 832 -6.16 -24.11 -14.08
C ASP A 832 -6.04 -25.62 -13.88
N ARG A 833 -5.03 -26.24 -14.49
CA ARG A 833 -4.65 -27.63 -14.20
C ARG A 833 -3.74 -27.66 -12.98
N ALA A 834 -4.13 -28.41 -11.95
CA ALA A 834 -3.38 -28.52 -10.70
C ALA A 834 -1.95 -29.01 -10.94
N GLU A 835 -1.75 -29.99 -11.82
CA GLU A 835 -0.44 -30.56 -12.12
C GLU A 835 0.51 -29.51 -12.72
N ILE A 836 -0.02 -28.67 -13.61
CA ILE A 836 0.76 -27.61 -14.27
C ILE A 836 1.02 -26.46 -13.31
N SER A 837 -0.01 -25.96 -12.62
CA SER A 837 0.08 -24.78 -11.76
C SER A 837 0.94 -25.02 -10.51
N LEU A 838 0.96 -26.24 -9.98
CA LEU A 838 1.74 -26.60 -8.81
C LEU A 838 3.17 -27.03 -9.16
N PHE A 839 3.38 -27.80 -10.22
CA PHE A 839 4.67 -28.48 -10.45
C PHE A 839 5.43 -28.01 -11.69
N LEU A 840 4.75 -27.41 -12.67
CA LEU A 840 5.35 -27.08 -13.98
C LEU A 840 5.18 -25.61 -14.38
N LYS A 841 4.76 -24.74 -13.44
CA LYS A 841 4.50 -23.32 -13.70
C LYS A 841 5.70 -22.59 -14.30
N ASN A 842 6.91 -22.93 -13.84
CA ASN A 842 8.16 -22.33 -14.30
C ASN A 842 8.56 -22.70 -15.74
N LEU A 843 7.95 -23.72 -16.33
CA LEU A 843 8.10 -24.01 -17.77
C LEU A 843 7.36 -23.00 -18.65
N PHE A 844 6.44 -22.25 -18.05
CA PHE A 844 5.55 -21.28 -18.70
C PHE A 844 5.71 -19.87 -18.11
N SER A 845 6.82 -19.58 -17.42
CA SER A 845 7.12 -18.24 -16.87
C SER A 845 7.77 -17.29 -17.88
#